data_AF-A0A1C3Z2H2-F1
#
_entry.id   AF-A0A1C3Z2H2-F1
#
_cell.length_a   1.000
_cell.length_b   1.000
_cell.length_c   1.000
_cell.angle_alpha   90.00
_cell.angle_beta   90.00
_cell.angle_gamma   90.00
#
_symmetry.space_group_name_H-M   'P 1'
#
loop_
_entity.id
_entity.type
_entity.pdbx_description
1 polymer ?
#
loop_
_entity_poly.entity_id
_entity_poly.type
_entity_poly.pdbx_seq_one_letter_code
_entity_poly.pdbx_strand_id
1 'polypeptide(L)'
;AANVLGNKSEAVSAVPVAASNSINNSGVKESDVRNNSEIKLSYRDITKKLATADQKYTNVTKDNFLDFFVLNRDASYDKDSGIVTLTQNKPNQVGNFTLKNKINVDYDFTLSGSINLGTNSHGADGIGIAFHNGKTSDVGVSGGNLGIAGLKNAVGFKLDPWYNKRAAPNPNAATESNRFGWAQDPINAPFGDFVTTSYKTPQGGNHNVWWAETEQHEGQDGYQVLDRSIYDGRFHDFSIYYTGSSHIMTIKLNQNGNDLIWEKKINVNDLNNQLAAFMMSGSTGAVTNLQQFKIKEFNYIAGQTAHVYYIDKTTGSELSADEVTGQSGSPIEYSTAKQIANYENKGYVLNSDEFIPGSMFDNDISVDQNYNVYFVHGVTPVNPDQPQEPGTPINPNDPDGPKWPTGTDAASLQAEVDQTIHYQYADGTTAAANKTDSVHFIHQIEVDKVTGAIVKDDGWQAVNSDDTFDSKESPVITGYTPNQAQSEVVSGLVHDSPNNEQTIIYTANPEKAQVTYFDDTTGQILSETDLTGQYGGTDNYRTSGQINAYEKQGYQLISDDYPTNGVVYDQDGVVKQYNVHFVHGVTPVNPDQPQEPGTPINPNRPNKLKVTKVPENLSPTESKILPHDKSPKIIAAVKDSDQLELPQTGIKDRQDNTKKKNISFLTVLSILLGLLGFGKKKNFDDRNN
;
A
#
# COMPACT_ATOMS: atom_id res chain seq x y z
N ALA A 1 0.87 8.92 53.98
CA ALA A 1 1.44 7.92 54.92
C ALA A 1 2.52 7.15 54.19
N ALA A 2 3.58 6.78 54.90
CA ALA A 2 4.95 6.58 54.43
C ALA A 2 5.29 5.18 53.89
N ASN A 3 6.32 5.12 53.03
CA ASN A 3 7.51 4.24 53.04
C ASN A 3 8.24 4.45 51.70
N VAL A 4 9.34 5.20 51.56
CA VAL A 4 10.75 4.97 51.98
C VAL A 4 11.33 3.64 51.48
N LEU A 5 12.22 3.73 50.49
CA LEU A 5 13.54 3.08 50.43
C LEU A 5 14.39 3.80 49.36
N GLY A 6 15.56 4.29 49.78
CA GLY A 6 16.52 4.98 48.92
C GLY A 6 17.68 4.08 48.51
N ASN A 7 18.42 4.52 47.49
CA ASN A 7 19.80 4.08 47.27
C ASN A 7 20.64 5.22 46.68
N LYS A 8 21.75 5.51 47.36
CA LYS A 8 22.80 6.46 46.98
C LYS A 8 23.82 5.74 46.09
N SER A 9 24.37 6.41 45.08
CA SER A 9 25.57 5.98 44.36
C SER A 9 26.78 6.83 44.75
N GLU A 10 27.89 6.14 44.97
CA GLU A 10 29.15 6.63 45.52
C GLU A 10 30.05 7.24 44.43
N ALA A 11 30.76 8.31 44.81
CA ALA A 11 31.81 8.93 44.03
C ALA A 11 33.16 8.22 44.30
N VAL A 12 33.87 7.86 43.24
CA VAL A 12 35.22 7.27 43.31
C VAL A 12 36.27 8.38 43.33
N SER A 13 37.09 8.35 44.38
CA SER A 13 38.25 9.19 44.65
C SER A 13 39.48 8.73 43.85
N ALA A 14 40.20 9.67 43.22
CA ALA A 14 41.51 9.43 42.62
C ALA A 14 42.63 10.01 43.50
N VAL A 15 43.62 9.16 43.76
CA VAL A 15 44.82 9.34 44.60
C VAL A 15 45.86 10.21 43.89
N PRO A 16 46.59 11.13 44.57
CA PRO A 16 47.78 11.76 44.02
C PRO A 16 49.06 11.03 44.45
N VAL A 17 49.97 10.81 43.51
CA VAL A 17 51.35 10.36 43.76
C VAL A 17 52.27 11.57 43.69
N ALA A 18 53.08 11.77 44.73
CA ALA A 18 54.12 12.77 44.86
C ALA A 18 55.51 12.17 44.59
N ALA A 19 56.44 12.98 44.06
CA ALA A 19 57.90 13.02 44.30
C ALA A 19 58.57 13.74 43.11
N SER A 20 58.98 15.01 43.23
CA SER A 20 60.26 15.53 43.75
C SER A 20 61.42 15.51 42.74
N ASN A 21 61.94 16.69 42.37
CA ASN A 21 63.34 17.03 42.63
C ASN A 21 63.67 18.51 42.33
N SER A 22 64.42 19.06 43.27
CA SER A 22 64.95 20.43 43.39
C SER A 22 66.26 20.63 42.62
N ILE A 23 66.48 21.84 42.07
CA ILE A 23 67.82 22.46 41.96
C ILE A 23 67.73 23.97 42.23
N ASN A 24 68.55 24.45 43.17
CA ASN A 24 68.84 25.85 43.50
C ASN A 24 70.05 26.37 42.70
N ASN A 25 69.98 27.61 42.18
CA ASN A 25 71.03 28.67 42.19
C ASN A 25 70.57 29.82 41.27
N SER A 26 70.19 31.00 41.79
CA SER A 26 70.99 32.14 42.27
C SER A 26 71.38 33.15 41.18
N GLY A 27 70.89 34.39 41.38
CA GLY A 27 71.50 35.65 40.92
C GLY A 27 71.28 36.08 39.46
N VAL A 28 70.46 37.10 39.24
CA VAL A 28 70.84 38.44 38.72
C VAL A 28 69.58 39.30 38.54
N LYS A 29 69.70 40.58 38.86
CA LYS A 29 68.64 41.60 38.92
C LYS A 29 68.26 42.18 37.55
N GLU A 30 66.97 42.52 37.45
CA GLU A 30 66.33 43.63 36.71
C GLU A 30 66.81 43.99 35.30
N SER A 31 66.00 43.71 34.30
CA SER A 31 65.31 44.75 33.50
C SER A 31 64.27 44.15 32.56
N ASP A 32 63.20 44.92 32.34
CA ASP A 32 62.14 44.79 31.34
C ASP A 32 60.98 43.81 31.60
N VAL A 33 59.90 44.44 32.10
CA VAL A 33 58.52 43.98 32.12
C VAL A 33 58.10 43.47 30.74
N ARG A 34 57.92 42.15 30.61
CA ARG A 34 57.01 41.56 29.62
C ARG A 34 55.78 41.06 30.36
N ASN A 35 54.63 41.65 30.06
CA ASN A 35 53.32 41.10 30.37
C ASN A 35 53.18 39.76 29.63
N ASN A 36 53.50 38.65 30.31
CA ASN A 36 53.19 37.32 29.83
C ASN A 36 51.80 36.96 30.36
N SER A 37 50.75 37.30 29.62
CA SER A 37 49.44 36.71 29.86
C SER A 37 49.52 35.24 29.45
N GLU A 38 49.52 34.33 30.43
CA GLU A 38 49.29 32.91 30.18
C GLU A 38 47.91 32.75 29.51
N ILE A 39 47.91 32.49 28.21
CA ILE A 39 46.69 32.11 27.48
C ILE A 39 46.32 30.71 27.93
N LYS A 40 45.35 30.58 28.83
CA LYS A 40 44.69 29.30 29.10
C LYS A 40 43.81 28.94 27.91
N LEU A 41 44.40 28.26 26.91
CA LEU A 41 43.65 27.60 25.84
C LEU A 41 42.83 26.46 26.46
N SER A 42 41.54 26.37 26.15
CA SER A 42 40.74 25.23 26.60
C SER A 42 41.22 23.95 25.91
N TYR A 43 40.93 22.80 26.51
CA TYR A 43 41.24 21.49 25.90
C TYR A 43 40.63 21.39 24.48
N ARG A 44 39.45 22.00 24.27
CA ARG A 44 38.79 22.14 22.96
C ARG A 44 39.61 22.96 21.96
N ASP A 45 40.22 24.06 22.40
CA ASP A 45 41.03 24.93 21.51
C ASP A 45 42.35 24.27 21.11
N ILE A 46 42.94 23.49 22.02
CA ILE A 46 44.14 22.70 21.75
C ILE A 46 43.82 21.53 20.80
N THR A 47 42.70 20.83 20.98
CA THR A 47 42.28 19.77 20.04
C THR A 47 41.89 20.32 18.68
N LYS A 48 41.22 21.48 18.61
CA LYS A 48 40.99 22.18 17.34
C LYS A 48 42.32 22.50 16.65
N LYS A 49 43.29 23.09 17.37
CA LYS A 49 44.63 23.41 16.85
C LYS A 49 45.47 22.19 16.45
N LEU A 50 45.30 21.05 17.11
CA LEU A 50 45.97 19.80 16.74
C LEU A 50 45.32 19.16 15.51
N ALA A 51 43.99 19.19 15.39
CA ALA A 51 43.29 18.76 14.17
C ALA A 51 43.63 19.64 12.95
N THR A 52 43.92 20.93 13.16
CA THR A 52 44.38 21.84 12.10
C THR A 52 45.81 21.58 11.63
N ALA A 53 46.65 20.88 12.42
CA ALA A 53 48.07 20.67 12.10
C ALA A 53 48.31 19.66 10.96
N ASP A 54 47.32 18.81 10.66
CA ASP A 54 47.37 17.81 9.58
C ASP A 54 46.70 18.28 8.28
N GLN A 55 46.14 19.49 8.22
CA GLN A 55 45.49 19.98 7.00
C GLN A 55 46.53 20.46 5.98
N LYS A 56 46.65 19.69 4.89
CA LYS A 56 47.60 19.94 3.81
C LYS A 56 47.02 20.96 2.82
N TYR A 57 47.84 21.95 2.45
CA TYR A 57 47.53 22.84 1.34
C TYR A 57 47.35 22.05 0.04
N THR A 58 46.21 22.28 -0.60
CA THR A 58 45.97 21.89 -1.99
C THR A 58 46.69 22.88 -2.88
N ASN A 59 47.53 22.38 -3.79
CA ASN A 59 48.23 23.19 -4.77
C ASN A 59 47.73 22.82 -6.18
N VAL A 60 46.95 23.71 -6.78
CA VAL A 60 46.49 23.59 -8.16
C VAL A 60 47.43 24.37 -9.05
N THR A 61 47.97 23.71 -10.06
CA THR A 61 48.80 24.29 -11.11
C THR A 61 48.16 24.00 -12.46
N LYS A 62 48.85 24.31 -13.56
CA LYS A 62 48.36 23.94 -14.88
C LYS A 62 48.25 22.42 -15.09
N ASP A 63 49.09 21.63 -14.42
CA ASP A 63 49.20 20.21 -14.74
C ASP A 63 48.05 19.38 -14.14
N ASN A 64 47.40 19.89 -13.09
CA ASN A 64 46.28 19.24 -12.38
C ASN A 64 45.00 20.11 -12.35
N PHE A 65 44.90 21.16 -13.18
CA PHE A 65 43.77 22.09 -13.14
C PHE A 65 42.40 21.40 -13.24
N LEU A 66 42.25 20.46 -14.17
CA LEU A 66 40.98 19.75 -14.40
C LEU A 66 40.65 18.70 -13.33
N ASP A 67 41.60 18.39 -12.45
CA ASP A 67 41.33 17.54 -11.29
C ASP A 67 40.51 18.32 -10.25
N PHE A 68 40.68 19.65 -10.18
CA PHE A 68 40.04 20.51 -9.17
C PHE A 68 38.96 21.43 -9.72
N PHE A 69 38.96 21.72 -11.02
CA PHE A 69 38.02 22.65 -11.63
C PHE A 69 37.09 21.96 -12.63
N VAL A 70 35.86 22.45 -12.70
CA VAL A 70 34.88 22.11 -13.74
C VAL A 70 34.77 23.30 -14.68
N LEU A 71 34.88 23.06 -15.99
CA LEU A 71 34.61 24.06 -17.02
C LEU A 71 33.14 23.98 -17.43
N ASN A 72 32.49 25.13 -17.58
CA ASN A 72 31.09 25.20 -17.97
C ASN A 72 30.89 26.10 -19.19
N ARG A 73 29.88 25.74 -20.00
CA ARG A 73 29.43 26.47 -21.20
C ARG A 73 30.59 26.68 -22.21
N ASP A 74 30.86 27.90 -22.64
CA ASP A 74 31.87 28.21 -23.69
C ASP A 74 33.32 28.14 -23.18
N ALA A 75 33.53 27.91 -21.88
CA ALA A 75 34.88 27.86 -21.32
C ALA A 75 35.68 26.67 -21.83
N SER A 76 36.97 26.89 -22.11
CA SER A 76 37.91 25.84 -22.54
C SER A 76 39.25 25.99 -21.84
N TYR A 77 39.99 24.90 -21.73
CA TYR A 77 41.29 24.87 -21.06
C TYR A 77 42.39 24.28 -21.95
N ASP A 78 43.50 24.99 -22.05
CA ASP A 78 44.74 24.52 -22.65
C ASP A 78 45.73 24.12 -21.54
N LYS A 79 45.93 22.81 -21.40
CA LYS A 79 46.82 22.22 -20.38
C LYS A 79 48.30 22.59 -20.57
N ASP A 80 48.74 22.82 -21.80
CA ASP A 80 50.17 23.01 -22.06
C ASP A 80 50.59 24.41 -21.60
N SER A 81 49.71 25.39 -21.84
CA SER A 81 49.92 26.79 -21.47
C SER A 81 49.33 27.17 -20.10
N GLY A 82 48.35 26.41 -19.58
CA GLY A 82 47.59 26.74 -18.38
C GLY A 82 46.51 27.80 -18.61
N ILE A 83 46.09 28.03 -19.84
CA ILE A 83 45.13 29.08 -20.19
C ILE A 83 43.70 28.53 -20.15
N VAL A 84 42.86 29.13 -19.31
CA VAL A 84 41.41 29.04 -19.40
C VAL A 84 40.91 30.16 -20.29
N THR A 85 40.27 29.82 -21.41
CA THR A 85 39.54 30.78 -22.23
C THR A 85 38.10 30.79 -21.77
N LEU A 86 37.65 31.90 -21.15
CA LEU A 86 36.28 32.07 -20.66
C LEU A 86 35.33 32.38 -21.82
N THR A 87 35.74 33.27 -22.71
CA THR A 87 34.98 33.60 -23.93
C THR A 87 35.93 33.81 -25.09
N GLN A 88 35.50 33.37 -26.27
CA GLN A 88 36.12 33.79 -27.52
C GLN A 88 35.68 35.23 -27.85
N ASN A 89 36.41 35.91 -28.73
CA ASN A 89 35.99 37.21 -29.28
C ASN A 89 34.82 37.04 -30.28
N LYS A 90 33.67 36.58 -29.77
CA LYS A 90 32.45 36.25 -30.51
C LYS A 90 31.23 36.72 -29.73
N PRO A 91 30.11 37.05 -30.39
CA PRO A 91 28.89 37.45 -29.70
C PRO A 91 28.26 36.33 -28.88
N ASN A 92 27.53 36.71 -27.81
CA ASN A 92 26.68 35.84 -27.00
C ASN A 92 27.42 34.63 -26.38
N GLN A 93 28.66 34.83 -25.94
CA GLN A 93 29.41 33.80 -25.24
C GLN A 93 29.19 33.92 -23.73
N VAL A 94 29.14 32.78 -23.04
CA VAL A 94 29.20 32.71 -21.58
C VAL A 94 30.05 31.51 -21.24
N GLY A 95 31.15 31.70 -20.52
CA GLY A 95 31.97 30.62 -20.01
C GLY A 95 32.42 30.90 -18.60
N ASN A 96 32.52 29.84 -17.81
CA ASN A 96 33.02 29.93 -16.45
C ASN A 96 33.72 28.65 -16.04
N PHE A 97 34.42 28.71 -14.92
CA PHE A 97 34.90 27.53 -14.24
C PHE A 97 34.65 27.63 -12.74
N THR A 98 34.36 26.50 -12.11
CA THR A 98 34.05 26.39 -10.69
C THR A 98 34.98 25.39 -10.02
N LEU A 99 35.35 25.66 -8.77
CA LEU A 99 36.17 24.75 -7.96
C LEU A 99 35.29 23.60 -7.43
N LYS A 100 35.73 22.35 -7.54
CA LYS A 100 34.97 21.16 -7.14
C LYS A 100 34.74 21.08 -5.63
N ASN A 101 35.71 21.54 -4.83
CA ASN A 101 35.63 21.61 -3.37
C ASN A 101 35.43 23.07 -2.92
N LYS A 102 34.96 23.26 -1.69
CA LYS A 102 34.97 24.59 -1.07
C LYS A 102 36.34 24.92 -0.47
N ILE A 103 36.61 26.20 -0.28
CA ILE A 103 37.81 26.74 0.35
C ILE A 103 37.53 27.03 1.81
N ASN A 104 38.39 26.56 2.70
CA ASN A 104 38.34 26.90 4.12
C ASN A 104 38.94 28.29 4.36
N VAL A 105 38.08 29.23 4.76
CA VAL A 105 38.46 30.63 4.94
C VAL A 105 38.94 30.95 6.37
N ASP A 106 39.17 29.94 7.21
CA ASP A 106 39.97 30.10 8.43
C ASP A 106 41.48 30.19 8.12
N TYR A 107 41.90 29.76 6.94
CA TYR A 107 43.29 29.70 6.51
C TYR A 107 43.57 30.65 5.35
N ASP A 108 44.85 30.95 5.17
CA ASP A 108 45.30 31.74 4.03
C ASP A 108 45.06 30.95 2.74
N PHE A 109 44.69 31.65 1.66
CA PHE A 109 44.73 31.10 0.32
C PHE A 109 45.29 32.11 -0.68
N THR A 110 45.86 31.60 -1.77
CA THR A 110 46.50 32.42 -2.80
C THR A 110 46.18 31.89 -4.19
N LEU A 111 45.55 32.70 -5.03
CA LEU A 111 45.40 32.43 -6.48
C LEU A 111 46.34 33.38 -7.21
N SER A 112 47.30 32.86 -7.97
CA SER A 112 48.19 33.68 -8.79
C SER A 112 48.18 33.22 -10.25
N GLY A 113 48.34 34.19 -11.15
CA GLY A 113 48.29 33.95 -12.57
C GLY A 113 48.33 35.27 -13.33
N SER A 114 47.61 35.30 -14.44
CA SER A 114 47.48 36.50 -15.27
C SER A 114 46.14 36.51 -16.02
N ILE A 115 45.62 37.70 -16.29
CA ILE A 115 44.35 37.89 -17.01
C ILE A 115 44.60 38.57 -18.35
N ASN A 116 43.85 38.15 -19.37
CA ASN A 116 43.70 38.85 -20.65
C ASN A 116 42.25 39.35 -20.77
N LEU A 117 42.08 40.67 -20.85
CA LEU A 117 40.76 41.32 -20.99
C LEU A 117 40.35 41.54 -22.45
N GLY A 118 41.20 41.14 -23.41
CA GLY A 118 40.97 41.26 -24.85
C GLY A 118 41.63 42.50 -25.46
N THR A 119 41.30 42.76 -26.74
CA THR A 119 41.88 43.88 -27.53
C THR A 119 40.88 45.01 -27.78
N ASN A 120 39.59 44.78 -27.53
CA ASN A 120 38.56 45.78 -27.71
C ASN A 120 38.39 46.55 -26.40
N SER A 121 38.92 47.76 -26.34
CA SER A 121 38.79 48.62 -25.15
C SER A 121 37.35 49.03 -24.84
N HIS A 122 36.39 48.75 -25.73
CA HIS A 122 34.95 48.94 -25.54
C HIS A 122 34.16 47.62 -25.66
N GLY A 123 34.86 46.49 -25.53
CA GLY A 123 34.23 45.16 -25.48
C GLY A 123 33.55 44.93 -24.14
N ALA A 124 32.64 43.96 -24.08
CA ALA A 124 31.89 43.60 -22.89
C ALA A 124 31.83 42.06 -22.81
N ASP A 125 31.40 41.46 -21.70
CA ASP A 125 30.89 42.08 -20.47
C ASP A 125 31.94 42.19 -19.36
N GLY A 126 33.07 41.49 -19.49
CA GLY A 126 34.14 41.49 -18.49
C GLY A 126 34.20 40.19 -17.69
N ILE A 127 35.15 40.15 -16.76
CA ILE A 127 35.43 38.97 -15.94
C ILE A 127 34.92 39.21 -14.53
N GLY A 128 34.10 38.28 -14.04
CA GLY A 128 33.69 38.23 -12.65
C GLY A 128 34.28 37.03 -11.93
N ILE A 129 34.56 37.23 -10.65
CA ILE A 129 35.13 36.24 -9.73
C ILE A 129 34.23 36.24 -8.50
N ALA A 130 33.89 35.09 -7.95
CA ALA A 130 33.03 35.02 -6.78
C ALA A 130 33.47 33.94 -5.79
N PHE A 131 33.35 34.29 -4.52
CA PHE A 131 33.41 33.39 -3.37
C PHE A 131 32.05 33.40 -2.68
N HIS A 132 31.39 32.25 -2.51
CA HIS A 132 29.98 32.22 -2.08
C HIS A 132 29.62 31.02 -1.20
N ASN A 133 28.46 31.11 -0.53
CA ASN A 133 27.96 30.07 0.39
C ASN A 133 27.14 28.96 -0.32
N GLY A 134 26.88 29.13 -1.62
CA GLY A 134 26.12 28.15 -2.44
C GLY A 134 26.81 26.79 -2.61
N LYS A 135 26.26 25.96 -3.50
CA LYS A 135 26.91 24.71 -3.95
C LYS A 135 28.14 25.05 -4.79
N THR A 136 29.11 24.13 -4.87
CA THR A 136 30.32 24.30 -5.71
C THR A 136 30.02 24.37 -7.21
N SER A 137 28.84 23.91 -7.62
CA SER A 137 28.33 24.02 -8.99
C SER A 137 27.56 25.31 -9.29
N ASP A 138 27.22 26.13 -8.28
CA ASP A 138 26.42 27.33 -8.52
C ASP A 138 27.23 28.36 -9.30
N VAL A 139 26.59 28.96 -10.31
CA VAL A 139 27.18 30.01 -11.15
C VAL A 139 26.22 31.19 -11.21
N GLY A 140 26.75 32.42 -11.17
CA GLY A 140 25.90 33.61 -11.24
C GLY A 140 25.47 33.95 -12.66
N VAL A 141 24.59 34.95 -12.74
CA VAL A 141 23.97 35.43 -13.99
C VAL A 141 25.00 36.19 -14.83
N SER A 142 25.11 35.87 -16.12
CA SER A 142 26.02 36.54 -17.06
C SER A 142 25.55 37.94 -17.47
N GLY A 143 26.26 38.62 -18.38
CA GLY A 143 25.90 39.96 -18.85
C GLY A 143 26.36 41.04 -17.87
N GLY A 144 25.54 42.07 -17.66
CA GLY A 144 25.80 43.16 -16.70
C GLY A 144 25.87 42.74 -15.23
N ASN A 145 25.71 41.44 -14.95
CA ASN A 145 25.87 40.82 -13.64
C ASN A 145 27.23 40.11 -13.46
N LEU A 146 28.01 39.99 -14.54
CA LEU A 146 29.34 39.37 -14.62
C LEU A 146 29.48 38.01 -13.92
N GLY A 147 28.41 37.22 -13.88
CA GLY A 147 28.42 35.91 -13.25
C GLY A 147 28.47 35.93 -11.72
N ILE A 148 28.19 37.06 -11.08
CA ILE A 148 28.20 37.19 -9.60
C ILE A 148 26.76 37.23 -9.06
N ALA A 149 25.84 37.95 -9.71
CA ALA A 149 24.47 38.04 -9.24
C ALA A 149 23.76 36.67 -9.27
N GLY A 150 22.85 36.43 -8.32
CA GLY A 150 22.20 35.14 -8.13
C GLY A 150 22.94 34.22 -7.15
N LEU A 151 24.24 34.42 -6.92
CA LEU A 151 25.02 33.63 -5.97
C LEU A 151 24.67 34.00 -4.52
N LYS A 152 24.51 32.99 -3.67
CA LYS A 152 24.14 33.14 -2.25
C LYS A 152 25.28 33.70 -1.41
N ASN A 153 25.06 34.84 -0.74
CA ASN A 153 26.04 35.49 0.15
C ASN A 153 27.45 35.56 -0.48
N ALA A 154 27.51 36.04 -1.71
CA ALA A 154 28.75 36.10 -2.45
C ALA A 154 29.53 37.37 -2.08
N VAL A 155 30.84 37.21 -1.92
CA VAL A 155 31.79 38.29 -2.12
C VAL A 155 32.53 38.01 -3.41
N GLY A 156 32.30 38.86 -4.39
CA GLY A 156 32.92 38.79 -5.70
C GLY A 156 33.82 39.98 -5.98
N PHE A 157 34.47 39.90 -7.12
CA PHE A 157 35.27 40.96 -7.70
C PHE A 157 35.05 40.96 -9.21
N LYS A 158 34.93 42.14 -9.79
CA LYS A 158 34.74 42.28 -11.24
C LYS A 158 35.81 43.14 -11.87
N LEU A 159 36.21 42.76 -13.07
CA LEU A 159 36.97 43.56 -14.02
C LEU A 159 36.02 43.88 -15.17
N ASP A 160 35.46 45.08 -15.11
CA ASP A 160 34.29 45.47 -15.88
C ASP A 160 34.64 46.55 -16.92
N PRO A 161 34.68 46.22 -18.22
CA PRO A 161 34.94 47.18 -19.29
C PRO A 161 33.74 48.05 -19.67
N TRP A 162 32.52 47.68 -19.24
CA TRP A 162 31.29 48.16 -19.84
C TRP A 162 30.36 48.79 -18.81
N TYR A 163 30.07 50.08 -18.99
CA TYR A 163 29.18 50.78 -18.08
C TYR A 163 27.71 50.38 -18.27
N ASN A 164 27.13 49.81 -17.22
CA ASN A 164 25.74 49.48 -17.10
C ASN A 164 24.99 50.50 -16.22
N LYS A 165 24.03 51.20 -16.83
CA LYS A 165 22.97 51.88 -16.05
C LYS A 165 22.08 50.82 -15.39
N ARG A 166 21.56 51.11 -14.21
CA ARG A 166 20.62 50.24 -13.49
C ARG A 166 19.52 49.70 -14.41
N ALA A 167 19.28 48.38 -14.35
CA ALA A 167 18.14 47.73 -14.99
C ALA A 167 17.28 47.01 -13.95
N ALA A 168 15.97 47.28 -13.95
CA ALA A 168 15.03 46.54 -13.11
C ALA A 168 14.80 45.12 -13.67
N PRO A 169 14.46 44.12 -12.84
CA PRO A 169 14.08 42.79 -13.32
C PRO A 169 12.90 42.87 -14.31
N ASN A 170 12.97 42.11 -15.40
CA ASN A 170 11.91 42.04 -16.40
C ASN A 170 11.64 40.59 -16.78
N PRO A 171 10.64 39.92 -16.18
CA PRO A 171 10.41 38.48 -16.40
C PRO A 171 10.12 38.12 -17.88
N ASN A 172 9.70 39.09 -18.69
CA ASN A 172 9.37 38.90 -20.11
C ASN A 172 10.56 39.15 -21.05
N ALA A 173 11.76 39.44 -20.51
CA ALA A 173 12.93 39.71 -21.35
C ALA A 173 13.52 38.44 -21.98
N ALA A 174 14.12 38.59 -23.17
CA ALA A 174 14.66 37.48 -23.96
C ALA A 174 15.86 36.80 -23.29
N THR A 175 16.75 37.56 -22.67
CA THR A 175 18.00 37.06 -22.07
C THR A 175 17.86 36.90 -20.55
N GLU A 176 18.57 35.93 -19.98
CA GLU A 176 18.66 35.72 -18.53
C GLU A 176 19.11 36.98 -17.76
N SER A 177 20.16 37.67 -18.23
CA SER A 177 20.64 38.92 -17.62
C SER A 177 19.55 39.99 -17.51
N ASN A 178 18.78 40.22 -18.58
CA ASN A 178 17.68 41.19 -18.57
C ASN A 178 16.48 40.73 -17.74
N ARG A 179 16.24 39.42 -17.63
CA ARG A 179 15.21 38.89 -16.72
C ARG A 179 15.56 39.16 -15.27
N PHE A 180 16.84 38.96 -14.93
CA PHE A 180 17.35 39.21 -13.59
C PHE A 180 17.44 40.71 -13.26
N GLY A 181 17.91 41.54 -14.19
CA GLY A 181 18.26 42.94 -13.94
C GLY A 181 19.68 43.10 -13.38
N TRP A 182 20.14 44.33 -13.10
CA TRP A 182 21.43 44.61 -12.46
C TRP A 182 21.47 46.00 -11.79
N ALA A 183 22.38 46.17 -10.82
CA ALA A 183 22.65 47.45 -10.17
C ALA A 183 23.40 48.42 -11.10
N GLN A 184 23.38 49.71 -10.78
CA GLN A 184 24.15 50.68 -11.55
C GLN A 184 25.64 50.59 -11.20
N ASP A 185 26.49 50.68 -12.22
CA ASP A 185 27.93 50.78 -12.04
C ASP A 185 28.36 52.13 -11.47
N PRO A 186 29.47 52.16 -10.71
CA PRO A 186 29.91 53.36 -10.02
C PRO A 186 30.45 54.43 -10.95
N ILE A 187 30.99 54.05 -12.12
CA ILE A 187 31.66 54.98 -13.03
C ILE A 187 31.50 54.58 -14.50
N ASN A 188 31.38 55.58 -15.38
CA ASN A 188 31.36 55.38 -16.83
C ASN A 188 32.77 55.27 -17.42
N ALA A 189 33.53 54.27 -16.97
CA ALA A 189 34.87 53.91 -17.44
C ALA A 189 35.14 52.43 -17.10
N PRO A 190 36.08 51.74 -17.76
CA PRO A 190 36.52 50.42 -17.31
C PRO A 190 37.04 50.48 -15.88
N PHE A 191 36.70 49.49 -15.06
CA PHE A 191 37.08 49.50 -13.64
C PHE A 191 37.25 48.10 -13.06
N GLY A 192 37.96 48.02 -11.94
CA GLY A 192 37.96 46.86 -11.05
C GLY A 192 37.30 47.22 -9.72
N ASP A 193 36.47 46.33 -9.17
CA ASP A 193 35.80 46.54 -7.88
C ASP A 193 35.29 45.24 -7.23
N PHE A 194 35.15 45.26 -5.91
CA PHE A 194 34.40 44.27 -5.16
C PHE A 194 32.89 44.37 -5.42
N VAL A 195 32.24 43.22 -5.33
CA VAL A 195 30.79 43.05 -5.47
C VAL A 195 30.31 42.20 -4.32
N THR A 196 29.14 42.51 -3.77
CA THR A 196 28.50 41.66 -2.76
C THR A 196 27.09 41.28 -3.20
N THR A 197 26.60 40.12 -2.79
CA THR A 197 25.18 39.77 -3.00
C THR A 197 24.42 39.76 -1.69
N SER A 198 23.21 40.31 -1.72
CA SER A 198 22.28 40.30 -0.58
C SER A 198 20.90 39.79 -1.01
N TYR A 199 20.23 39.03 -0.14
CA TYR A 199 18.91 38.50 -0.45
C TYR A 199 17.82 39.55 -0.21
N LYS A 200 17.30 40.12 -1.29
CA LYS A 200 16.32 41.20 -1.23
C LYS A 200 15.50 41.30 -2.48
N THR A 201 14.38 42.01 -2.40
CA THR A 201 13.61 42.41 -3.59
C THR A 201 14.27 43.65 -4.19
N PRO A 202 14.90 43.55 -5.38
CA PRO A 202 15.44 44.72 -6.06
C PRO A 202 14.31 45.66 -6.47
N GLN A 203 14.60 46.96 -6.55
CA GLN A 203 13.60 47.96 -6.93
C GLN A 203 12.95 47.62 -8.29
N GLY A 204 11.63 47.53 -8.32
CA GLY A 204 10.87 47.12 -9.51
C GLY A 204 10.77 45.61 -9.73
N GLY A 205 11.37 44.79 -8.87
CA GLY A 205 11.14 43.34 -8.82
C GLY A 205 9.91 42.98 -7.97
N ASN A 206 9.45 41.73 -8.10
CA ASN A 206 8.29 41.19 -7.38
C ASN A 206 8.64 39.99 -6.45
N HIS A 207 9.91 39.63 -6.33
CA HIS A 207 10.39 38.56 -5.45
C HIS A 207 11.83 38.85 -4.99
N ASN A 208 12.23 38.20 -3.90
CA ASN A 208 13.60 38.28 -3.41
C ASN A 208 14.55 37.49 -4.31
N VAL A 209 15.71 38.07 -4.60
CA VAL A 209 16.82 37.42 -5.29
C VAL A 209 18.13 37.76 -4.58
N TRP A 210 19.18 37.01 -4.86
CA TRP A 210 20.55 37.36 -4.46
C TRP A 210 21.09 38.45 -5.37
N TRP A 211 20.77 39.69 -5.02
CA TRP A 211 21.05 40.87 -5.83
C TRP A 211 22.49 41.33 -5.65
N ALA A 212 23.23 41.51 -6.74
CA ALA A 212 24.61 41.99 -6.72
C ALA A 212 24.69 43.52 -6.64
N GLU A 213 25.57 44.01 -5.78
CA GLU A 213 25.86 45.44 -5.62
C GLU A 213 27.37 45.67 -5.61
N THR A 214 27.77 46.70 -6.35
CA THR A 214 29.14 47.17 -6.54
C THR A 214 29.36 48.39 -5.67
N GLU A 215 30.56 48.54 -5.10
CA GLU A 215 30.88 49.69 -4.25
C GLU A 215 30.83 50.99 -5.07
N GLN A 216 30.38 52.08 -4.46
CA GLN A 216 30.08 53.33 -5.17
C GLN A 216 31.13 54.43 -4.96
N HIS A 217 32.15 54.17 -4.16
CA HIS A 217 33.25 55.08 -3.89
C HIS A 217 34.54 54.60 -4.54
N GLU A 218 35.40 55.54 -4.93
CA GLU A 218 36.73 55.24 -5.47
C GLU A 218 37.69 54.89 -4.32
N GLY A 219 38.53 53.86 -4.50
CA GLY A 219 39.54 53.50 -3.50
C GLY A 219 39.93 52.02 -3.49
N GLN A 220 40.74 51.63 -2.51
CA GLN A 220 41.18 50.24 -2.36
C GLN A 220 40.04 49.30 -1.93
N ASP A 221 39.09 49.79 -1.15
CA ASP A 221 37.90 49.04 -0.72
C ASP A 221 36.67 49.30 -1.61
N GLY A 222 36.87 50.02 -2.71
CA GLY A 222 35.85 50.33 -3.71
C GLY A 222 36.41 50.24 -5.13
N TYR A 223 35.88 51.03 -6.06
CA TYR A 223 36.29 50.93 -7.47
C TYR A 223 37.64 51.62 -7.71
N GLN A 224 38.40 51.09 -8.66
CA GLN A 224 39.54 51.78 -9.28
C GLN A 224 39.43 51.69 -10.80
N VAL A 225 39.68 52.82 -11.47
CA VAL A 225 39.59 52.91 -12.94
C VAL A 225 40.74 52.14 -13.58
N LEU A 226 40.43 51.32 -14.57
CA LEU A 226 41.40 50.67 -15.43
C LEU A 226 41.68 51.56 -16.64
N ASP A 227 42.94 51.94 -16.85
CA ASP A 227 43.36 52.57 -18.11
C ASP A 227 43.09 51.64 -19.32
N ARG A 228 42.54 52.19 -20.41
CA ARG A 228 42.13 51.40 -21.59
C ARG A 228 43.30 50.70 -22.30
N SER A 229 44.55 51.08 -22.01
CA SER A 229 45.74 50.38 -22.50
C SER A 229 45.90 48.95 -21.97
N ILE A 230 45.13 48.54 -20.96
CA ILE A 230 45.11 47.13 -20.51
C ILE A 230 44.44 46.19 -21.53
N TYR A 231 43.62 46.74 -22.44
CA TYR A 231 42.98 45.98 -23.52
C TYR A 231 43.92 45.86 -24.73
N ASP A 232 45.10 45.30 -24.51
CA ASP A 232 46.16 45.14 -25.50
C ASP A 232 46.28 43.69 -26.01
N GLY A 233 45.37 42.81 -25.58
CA GLY A 233 45.37 41.38 -25.92
C GLY A 233 46.48 40.57 -25.27
N ARG A 234 47.25 41.14 -24.33
CA ARG A 234 48.30 40.45 -23.58
C ARG A 234 47.77 39.99 -22.22
N PHE A 235 48.52 39.08 -21.61
CA PHE A 235 48.30 38.69 -20.22
C PHE A 235 48.98 39.68 -19.28
N HIS A 236 48.24 40.13 -18.27
CA HIS A 236 48.69 41.03 -17.21
C HIS A 236 48.64 40.29 -15.87
N ASP A 237 49.67 40.45 -15.03
CA ASP A 237 49.78 39.72 -13.76
C ASP A 237 48.57 39.99 -12.86
N PHE A 238 47.97 38.93 -12.35
CA PHE A 238 46.78 38.99 -11.51
C PHE A 238 46.91 38.03 -10.34
N SER A 239 46.52 38.48 -9.15
CA SER A 239 46.57 37.64 -7.95
C SER A 239 45.50 38.01 -6.94
N ILE A 240 45.04 37.00 -6.20
CA ILE A 240 44.17 37.11 -5.04
C ILE A 240 44.91 36.50 -3.86
N TYR A 241 45.07 37.27 -2.80
CA TYR A 241 45.58 36.82 -1.53
C TYR A 241 44.48 36.95 -0.49
N TYR A 242 44.31 35.94 0.33
CA TYR A 242 43.41 36.00 1.47
C TYR A 242 44.17 35.61 2.72
N THR A 243 44.03 36.41 3.77
CA THR A 243 44.65 36.14 5.07
C THR A 243 43.58 35.62 6.02
N GLY A 244 43.65 34.35 6.40
CA GLY A 244 42.66 33.67 7.23
C GLY A 244 42.53 34.28 8.62
N SER A 245 43.64 34.72 9.22
CA SER A 245 43.61 35.30 10.58
C SER A 245 42.93 36.68 10.65
N SER A 246 42.95 37.47 9.58
CA SER A 246 42.35 38.81 9.52
C SER A 246 41.06 38.86 8.69
N HIS A 247 40.81 37.80 7.91
CA HIS A 247 39.77 37.70 6.89
C HIS A 247 39.80 38.82 5.84
N ILE A 248 41.00 39.33 5.53
CA ILE A 248 41.19 40.36 4.50
C ILE A 248 41.51 39.65 3.17
N MET A 249 40.75 40.01 2.14
CA MET A 249 41.03 39.66 0.74
C MET A 249 41.71 40.83 0.06
N THR A 250 42.88 40.57 -0.52
CA THR A 250 43.68 41.51 -1.30
C THR A 250 43.73 41.03 -2.74
N ILE A 251 43.27 41.86 -3.68
CA ILE A 251 43.32 41.60 -5.12
C ILE A 251 44.32 42.56 -5.74
N LYS A 252 45.17 42.03 -6.61
CA LYS A 252 46.21 42.80 -7.29
C LYS A 252 46.18 42.52 -8.79
N LEU A 253 46.19 43.60 -9.58
CA LEU A 253 46.30 43.56 -11.04
C LEU A 253 47.44 44.49 -11.47
N ASN A 254 48.42 43.97 -12.21
CA ASN A 254 49.47 44.78 -12.79
C ASN A 254 48.99 45.37 -14.12
N GLN A 255 48.74 46.67 -14.14
CA GLN A 255 48.41 47.42 -15.32
C GLN A 255 49.67 48.05 -15.91
N ASN A 256 50.28 47.39 -16.91
CA ASN A 256 51.42 47.93 -17.66
C ASN A 256 52.58 48.41 -16.77
N GLY A 257 52.89 47.68 -15.69
CA GLY A 257 53.93 48.03 -14.72
C GLY A 257 53.43 48.75 -13.47
N ASN A 258 52.16 49.18 -13.42
CA ASN A 258 51.54 49.80 -12.25
C ASN A 258 50.63 48.81 -11.52
N ASP A 259 50.82 48.61 -10.23
CA ASP A 259 49.99 47.72 -9.44
C ASP A 259 48.73 48.44 -8.95
N LEU A 260 47.56 47.97 -9.38
CA LEU A 260 46.28 48.30 -8.76
C LEU A 260 46.01 47.27 -7.67
N ILE A 261 45.65 47.74 -6.47
CA ILE A 261 45.47 46.91 -5.29
C ILE A 261 44.12 47.23 -4.66
N TRP A 262 43.29 46.21 -4.48
CA TRP A 262 42.04 46.28 -3.75
C TRP A 262 42.12 45.44 -2.48
N GLU A 263 41.57 45.95 -1.38
CA GLU A 263 41.52 45.24 -0.10
C GLU A 263 40.14 45.35 0.53
N LYS A 264 39.58 44.21 0.92
CA LYS A 264 38.27 44.16 1.59
C LYS A 264 38.26 43.12 2.69
N LYS A 265 37.70 43.51 3.83
CA LYS A 265 37.39 42.57 4.91
C LYS A 265 36.15 41.75 4.53
N ILE A 266 36.30 40.42 4.54
CA ILE A 266 35.25 39.47 4.18
C ILE A 266 34.44 39.13 5.43
N ASN A 267 33.11 39.20 5.33
CA ASN A 267 32.22 38.73 6.40
C ASN A 267 32.07 37.20 6.33
N VAL A 268 32.95 36.49 7.04
CA VAL A 268 32.94 35.02 7.05
C VAL A 268 31.72 34.41 7.74
N ASN A 269 30.95 35.19 8.51
CA ASN A 269 29.73 34.70 9.16
C ASN A 269 28.61 34.39 8.16
N ASP A 270 28.70 34.92 6.93
CA ASP A 270 27.73 34.67 5.87
C ASP A 270 27.98 33.33 5.14
N LEU A 271 29.11 32.66 5.45
CA LEU A 271 29.56 31.39 4.89
C LEU A 271 29.32 30.24 5.87
N ASN A 272 28.65 29.18 5.41
CA ASN A 272 28.40 28.00 6.22
C ASN A 272 29.72 27.28 6.48
N ASN A 273 29.95 26.90 7.74
CA ASN A 273 31.17 26.18 8.18
C ASN A 273 32.48 26.87 7.80
N GLN A 274 32.43 28.20 7.56
CA GLN A 274 33.57 28.99 7.08
C GLN A 274 34.16 28.42 5.78
N LEU A 275 33.29 27.90 4.91
CA LEU A 275 33.64 27.36 3.61
C LEU A 275 33.04 28.20 2.48
N ALA A 276 33.88 28.55 1.49
CA ALA A 276 33.47 29.30 0.30
C ALA A 276 33.61 28.45 -0.96
N ALA A 277 32.54 28.34 -1.75
CA ALA A 277 32.65 27.91 -3.15
C ALA A 277 33.32 29.02 -3.97
N PHE A 278 34.02 28.65 -5.05
CA PHE A 278 34.74 29.59 -5.92
C PHE A 278 34.34 29.42 -7.38
N MET A 279 34.19 30.54 -8.08
CA MET A 279 34.04 30.57 -9.53
C MET A 279 34.69 31.78 -10.18
N MET A 280 35.03 31.65 -11.46
CA MET A 280 35.40 32.76 -12.33
C MET A 280 34.67 32.62 -13.68
N SER A 281 34.12 33.72 -14.17
CA SER A 281 33.31 33.77 -15.39
C SER A 281 33.65 34.93 -16.29
N GLY A 282 33.40 34.75 -17.59
CA GLY A 282 33.32 35.83 -18.56
C GLY A 282 32.09 35.65 -19.45
N SER A 283 31.56 36.75 -19.95
CA SER A 283 30.51 36.72 -20.97
C SER A 283 30.72 37.79 -22.04
N THR A 284 30.01 37.66 -23.15
CA THR A 284 29.95 38.67 -24.20
C THR A 284 28.51 38.87 -24.65
N GLY A 285 28.17 40.11 -24.99
CA GLY A 285 26.93 40.47 -25.65
C GLY A 285 27.14 40.73 -27.15
N ALA A 286 26.58 41.84 -27.64
CA ALA A 286 26.82 42.32 -29.01
C ALA A 286 28.25 42.87 -29.19
N VAL A 287 28.81 43.48 -28.14
CA VAL A 287 30.21 43.87 -28.05
C VAL A 287 30.97 42.78 -27.31
N THR A 288 32.20 42.53 -27.74
CA THR A 288 32.90 41.26 -27.45
C THR A 288 34.37 41.50 -27.13
N ASN A 289 34.95 40.55 -26.39
CA ASN A 289 36.38 40.41 -26.16
C ASN A 289 36.73 38.93 -26.01
N LEU A 290 37.98 38.59 -26.35
CA LEU A 290 38.61 37.35 -25.90
C LEU A 290 39.00 37.52 -24.43
N GLN A 291 38.37 36.76 -23.54
CA GLN A 291 38.58 36.90 -22.09
C GLN A 291 39.17 35.60 -21.54
N GLN A 292 40.32 35.71 -20.87
CA GLN A 292 41.09 34.54 -20.46
C GLN A 292 41.75 34.73 -19.10
N PHE A 293 41.92 33.62 -18.39
CA PHE A 293 42.74 33.53 -17.19
C PHE A 293 43.80 32.46 -17.40
N LYS A 294 45.06 32.79 -17.10
CA LYS A 294 46.16 31.83 -17.13
C LYS A 294 46.59 31.54 -15.71
N ILE A 295 46.40 30.30 -15.28
CA ILE A 295 46.77 29.88 -13.92
C ILE A 295 48.29 29.74 -13.82
N LYS A 296 48.86 30.26 -12.73
CA LYS A 296 50.21 29.90 -12.27
C LYS A 296 50.08 28.88 -11.15
N GLU A 297 49.41 29.25 -10.07
CA GLU A 297 49.12 28.38 -8.94
C GLU A 297 47.90 28.86 -8.15
N PHE A 298 47.20 27.93 -7.51
CA PHE A 298 46.17 28.19 -6.52
C PHE A 298 46.41 27.33 -5.29
N ASN A 299 46.82 27.97 -4.19
CA ASN A 299 47.08 27.29 -2.92
C ASN A 299 45.95 27.60 -1.94
N TYR A 300 45.29 26.57 -1.42
CA TYR A 300 44.20 26.72 -0.45
C TYR A 300 44.05 25.47 0.42
N ILE A 301 43.36 25.61 1.55
CA ILE A 301 42.90 24.48 2.35
C ILE A 301 41.48 24.14 1.90
N ALA A 302 41.26 22.90 1.44
CA ALA A 302 39.96 22.46 0.97
C ALA A 302 39.04 22.09 2.14
N GLY A 303 37.76 22.41 2.00
CA GLY A 303 36.69 21.76 2.76
C GLY A 303 36.34 20.40 2.15
N GLN A 304 35.72 19.56 2.95
CA GLN A 304 35.21 18.24 2.56
C GLN A 304 33.71 18.29 2.26
N THR A 305 33.28 17.34 1.45
CA THR A 305 31.88 17.13 1.10
C THR A 305 31.51 15.69 1.42
N ALA A 306 30.33 15.52 2.01
CA ALA A 306 29.69 14.22 2.21
C ALA A 306 28.29 14.26 1.59
N HIS A 307 27.91 13.18 0.92
CA HIS A 307 26.57 12.99 0.38
C HIS A 307 25.84 11.90 1.15
N VAL A 308 24.59 12.16 1.49
CA VAL A 308 23.68 11.17 2.07
C VAL A 308 22.56 10.89 1.08
N TYR A 309 22.60 9.69 0.49
CA TYR A 309 21.66 9.25 -0.54
C TYR A 309 20.52 8.45 0.09
N TYR A 310 19.29 8.85 -0.18
CA TYR A 310 18.08 8.14 0.22
C TYR A 310 17.59 7.33 -0.97
N ILE A 311 17.56 6.01 -0.83
CA ILE A 311 17.38 5.10 -1.95
C ILE A 311 16.20 4.17 -1.67
N ASP A 312 15.30 4.07 -2.63
CA ASP A 312 14.28 3.02 -2.66
C ASP A 312 14.90 1.74 -3.22
N LYS A 313 15.10 0.77 -2.35
CA LYS A 313 15.64 -0.54 -2.67
C LYS A 313 14.64 -1.45 -3.39
N THR A 314 13.34 -1.19 -3.26
CA THR A 314 12.31 -1.95 -3.98
C THR A 314 12.41 -1.69 -5.48
N THR A 315 12.59 -0.43 -5.91
CA THR A 315 12.70 -0.06 -7.33
C THR A 315 14.14 0.15 -7.82
N GLY A 316 15.09 0.41 -6.91
CA GLY A 316 16.46 0.80 -7.23
C GLY A 316 16.64 2.30 -7.50
N SER A 317 15.63 3.13 -7.22
CA SER A 317 15.63 4.56 -7.53
C SER A 317 16.20 5.41 -6.39
N GLU A 318 16.93 6.48 -6.73
CA GLU A 318 17.26 7.54 -5.75
C GLU A 318 16.02 8.38 -5.47
N LEU A 319 15.69 8.55 -4.19
CA LEU A 319 14.58 9.37 -3.71
C LEU A 319 15.00 10.81 -3.47
N SER A 320 16.19 11.01 -2.90
CA SER A 320 16.83 12.31 -2.69
C SER A 320 18.30 12.14 -2.30
N ALA A 321 19.09 13.20 -2.44
CA ALA A 321 20.44 13.28 -1.89
C ALA A 321 20.62 14.60 -1.14
N ASP A 322 21.24 14.52 0.04
CA ASP A 322 21.66 15.69 0.82
C ASP A 322 23.18 15.86 0.71
N GLU A 323 23.62 17.09 0.41
CA GLU A 323 25.03 17.47 0.40
C GLU A 323 25.37 18.21 1.70
N VAL A 324 26.37 17.71 2.43
CA VAL A 324 26.88 18.31 3.66
C VAL A 324 28.35 18.65 3.48
N THR A 325 28.74 19.88 3.81
CA THR A 325 30.13 20.33 3.68
C THR A 325 30.71 20.67 5.04
N GLY A 326 32.00 20.44 5.26
CA GLY A 326 32.66 20.75 6.53
C GLY A 326 34.18 20.72 6.44
N GLN A 327 34.84 21.01 7.55
CA GLN A 327 36.29 21.03 7.59
C GLN A 327 36.81 19.60 7.77
N SER A 328 37.95 19.28 7.15
CA SER A 328 38.57 17.96 7.30
C SER A 328 38.83 17.64 8.78
N GLY A 329 38.44 16.45 9.22
CA GLY A 329 38.54 16.04 10.63
C GLY A 329 37.54 16.71 11.58
N SER A 330 36.53 17.45 11.10
CA SER A 330 35.40 17.92 11.92
C SER A 330 34.24 16.92 11.90
N PRO A 331 33.36 16.90 12.93
CA PRO A 331 32.13 16.12 12.87
C PRO A 331 31.23 16.57 11.73
N ILE A 332 30.52 15.63 11.13
CA ILE A 332 29.42 15.86 10.19
C ILE A 332 28.18 16.13 11.04
N GLU A 333 27.84 17.42 11.20
CA GLU A 333 26.66 17.89 11.94
C GLU A 333 25.37 17.68 11.14
N TYR A 334 25.02 16.40 10.94
CA TYR A 334 23.88 15.95 10.15
C TYR A 334 23.13 14.81 10.87
N SER A 335 21.84 14.65 10.56
CA SER A 335 21.03 13.52 11.03
C SER A 335 20.01 13.10 9.98
N THR A 336 19.95 11.80 9.73
CA THR A 336 18.99 11.14 8.82
C THR A 336 17.57 11.10 9.38
N ALA A 337 17.39 11.31 10.70
CA ALA A 337 16.13 11.05 11.40
C ALA A 337 14.92 11.80 10.82
N LYS A 338 15.10 13.06 10.42
CA LYS A 338 14.00 13.86 9.85
C LYS A 338 13.55 13.31 8.49
N GLN A 339 14.50 12.91 7.65
CA GLN A 339 14.20 12.45 6.31
C GLN A 339 13.70 11.00 6.32
N ILE A 340 14.22 10.15 7.23
CA ILE A 340 13.65 8.83 7.52
C ILE A 340 12.18 8.96 7.92
N ALA A 341 11.85 9.82 8.89
CA ALA A 341 10.46 10.02 9.31
C ALA A 341 9.56 10.54 8.16
N ASN A 342 10.10 11.37 7.27
CA ASN A 342 9.38 11.84 6.09
C ASN A 342 9.03 10.68 5.13
N TYR A 343 9.97 9.77 4.85
CA TYR A 343 9.71 8.62 4.00
C TYR A 343 8.82 7.57 4.66
N GLU A 344 8.96 7.34 5.96
CA GLU A 344 8.06 6.47 6.71
C GLU A 344 6.60 6.96 6.66
N ASN A 345 6.39 8.27 6.74
CA ASN A 345 5.08 8.90 6.56
C ASN A 345 4.51 8.73 5.14
N LYS A 346 5.35 8.40 4.15
CA LYS A 346 4.95 8.13 2.76
C LYS A 346 4.81 6.64 2.44
N GLY A 347 4.84 5.78 3.47
CA GLY A 347 4.64 4.34 3.33
C GLY A 347 5.91 3.53 3.11
N TYR A 348 7.10 4.14 3.12
CA TYR A 348 8.37 3.42 3.11
C TYR A 348 8.67 2.82 4.49
N VAL A 349 9.55 1.81 4.51
CA VAL A 349 10.08 1.18 5.71
C VAL A 349 11.60 1.23 5.63
N LEU A 350 12.25 1.75 6.68
CA LEU A 350 13.71 1.79 6.75
C LEU A 350 14.28 0.37 6.66
N ASN A 351 15.16 0.13 5.69
CA ASN A 351 15.89 -1.13 5.55
C ASN A 351 17.26 -1.06 6.22
N SER A 352 18.01 0.02 5.98
CA SER A 352 19.30 0.26 6.61
C SER A 352 19.72 1.73 6.49
N ASP A 353 20.50 2.20 7.45
CA ASP A 353 21.12 3.53 7.46
C ASP A 353 22.63 3.36 7.62
N GLU A 354 23.41 3.76 6.63
CA GLU A 354 24.88 3.73 6.67
C GLU A 354 25.48 4.96 7.36
N PHE A 355 24.69 6.03 7.57
CA PHE A 355 25.17 7.23 8.22
C PHE A 355 25.11 7.08 9.75
N ILE A 356 26.26 7.24 10.41
CA ILE A 356 26.36 7.21 11.87
C ILE A 356 26.44 8.66 12.38
N PRO A 357 25.50 9.15 13.21
CA PRO A 357 25.59 10.49 13.79
C PRO A 357 26.91 10.72 14.52
N GLY A 358 27.55 11.85 14.23
CA GLY A 358 28.90 12.16 14.73
C GLY A 358 30.04 11.53 13.92
N SER A 359 29.77 10.95 12.75
CA SER A 359 30.79 10.63 11.75
C SER A 359 31.65 11.86 11.45
N MET A 360 32.92 11.65 11.12
CA MET A 360 33.88 12.72 10.86
C MET A 360 34.07 12.90 9.35
N PHE A 361 34.28 14.13 8.92
CA PHE A 361 34.87 14.39 7.62
C PHE A 361 36.30 13.84 7.58
N ASP A 362 36.65 13.16 6.50
CA ASP A 362 38.00 12.66 6.27
C ASP A 362 38.94 13.78 5.78
N ASN A 363 40.09 13.41 5.24
CA ASN A 363 41.07 14.35 4.70
C ASN A 363 41.32 14.12 3.18
N ASP A 364 40.53 13.28 2.51
CA ASP A 364 40.72 12.92 1.11
C ASP A 364 39.88 13.82 0.19
N ILE A 365 40.49 14.91 -0.23
CA ILE A 365 39.85 15.91 -1.10
C ILE A 365 39.49 15.37 -2.51
N SER A 366 39.98 14.18 -2.87
CA SER A 366 39.75 13.59 -4.20
C SER A 366 38.48 12.73 -4.26
N VAL A 367 37.89 12.40 -3.11
CA VAL A 367 36.73 11.53 -3.01
C VAL A 367 35.75 12.10 -1.99
N ASP A 368 34.53 12.41 -2.42
CA ASP A 368 33.46 12.76 -1.49
C ASP A 368 33.02 11.52 -0.70
N GLN A 369 32.73 11.70 0.59
CA GLN A 369 32.21 10.63 1.45
C GLN A 369 30.74 10.37 1.13
N ASN A 370 30.38 9.12 0.83
CA ASN A 370 29.00 8.78 0.48
C ASN A 370 28.41 7.82 1.51
N TYR A 371 27.18 8.11 1.95
CA TYR A 371 26.41 7.27 2.87
C TYR A 371 25.05 6.98 2.26
N ASN A 372 24.62 5.72 2.27
CA ASN A 372 23.30 5.34 1.77
C ASN A 372 22.31 5.06 2.90
N VAL A 373 21.08 5.52 2.72
CA VAL A 373 19.91 5.18 3.55
C VAL A 373 18.92 4.46 2.65
N TYR A 374 18.79 3.15 2.87
CA TYR A 374 17.94 2.31 2.05
C TYR A 374 16.56 2.13 2.69
N PHE A 375 15.52 2.25 1.87
CA PHE A 375 14.15 1.96 2.22
C PHE A 375 13.61 0.82 1.36
N VAL A 376 12.62 0.12 1.87
CA VAL A 376 11.74 -0.75 1.07
C VAL A 376 10.31 -0.24 1.18
N HIS A 377 9.45 -0.64 0.25
CA HIS A 377 8.04 -0.33 0.34
C HIS A 377 7.39 -1.08 1.50
N GLY A 378 6.59 -0.38 2.31
CA GLY A 378 5.69 -1.02 3.24
C GLY A 378 4.50 -1.63 2.50
N VAL A 379 4.02 -2.77 2.98
CA VAL A 379 2.82 -3.44 2.48
C VAL A 379 1.80 -3.59 3.60
N THR A 380 0.52 -3.50 3.26
CA THR A 380 -0.59 -3.70 4.21
C THR A 380 -1.52 -4.79 3.68
N PRO A 381 -1.81 -5.84 4.46
CA PRO A 381 -2.85 -6.79 4.12
C PRO A 381 -4.24 -6.15 4.22
N VAL A 382 -5.13 -6.52 3.31
CA VAL A 382 -6.53 -6.07 3.26
C VAL A 382 -7.42 -7.30 3.07
N ASN A 383 -8.41 -7.45 3.93
CA ASN A 383 -9.36 -8.57 3.97
C ASN A 383 -10.68 -8.11 4.65
N PRO A 384 -11.74 -8.95 4.72
CA PRO A 384 -13.02 -8.55 5.32
C PRO A 384 -12.94 -8.11 6.79
N ASP A 385 -11.98 -8.62 7.56
CA ASP A 385 -11.76 -8.23 8.96
C ASP A 385 -10.98 -6.91 9.09
N GLN A 386 -10.23 -6.54 8.04
CA GLN A 386 -9.41 -5.33 7.95
C GLN A 386 -9.65 -4.58 6.63
N PRO A 387 -10.90 -4.17 6.34
CA PRO A 387 -11.23 -3.50 5.10
C PRO A 387 -10.70 -2.07 5.11
N GLN A 388 -10.57 -1.47 3.92
CA GLN A 388 -10.14 -0.09 3.73
C GLN A 388 -11.11 0.64 2.81
N GLU A 389 -11.35 1.92 3.07
CA GLU A 389 -12.26 2.75 2.27
C GLU A 389 -11.60 3.20 0.95
N PRO A 390 -12.07 2.73 -0.22
CA PRO A 390 -11.48 3.10 -1.50
C PRO A 390 -11.44 4.62 -1.72
N GLY A 391 -10.33 5.12 -2.25
CA GLY A 391 -10.14 6.54 -2.53
C GLY A 391 -9.69 7.40 -1.33
N THR A 392 -9.62 6.83 -0.12
CA THR A 392 -8.99 7.50 1.04
C THR A 392 -7.45 7.31 1.02
N PRO A 393 -6.66 8.24 1.59
CA PRO A 393 -5.21 8.12 1.63
C PRO A 393 -4.75 6.86 2.38
N ILE A 394 -3.82 6.10 1.80
CA ILE A 394 -3.20 4.93 2.45
C ILE A 394 -2.35 5.36 3.65
N ASN A 395 -1.65 6.49 3.51
CA ASN A 395 -0.83 7.06 4.56
C ASN A 395 -1.48 8.35 5.10
N PRO A 396 -2.00 8.38 6.33
CA PRO A 396 -2.74 9.54 6.86
C PRO A 396 -1.92 10.84 6.95
N ASN A 397 -0.60 10.72 7.09
CA ASN A 397 0.32 11.86 7.15
C ASN A 397 0.76 12.36 5.76
N ASP A 398 0.30 11.72 4.68
CA ASP A 398 0.53 12.10 3.29
C ASP A 398 -0.81 12.11 2.53
N PRO A 399 -1.68 13.12 2.77
CA PRO A 399 -3.04 13.14 2.24
C PRO A 399 -3.13 13.23 0.71
N ASP A 400 -2.08 13.74 0.06
CA ASP A 400 -1.95 13.82 -1.40
C ASP A 400 -1.27 12.56 -1.99
N GLY A 401 -0.88 11.61 -1.14
CA GLY A 401 -0.22 10.37 -1.51
C GLY A 401 -1.16 9.31 -2.11
N PRO A 402 -0.67 8.07 -2.25
CA PRO A 402 -1.43 6.94 -2.76
C PRO A 402 -2.73 6.72 -1.97
N LYS A 403 -3.78 6.31 -2.70
CA LYS A 403 -5.12 6.06 -2.15
C LYS A 403 -5.46 4.58 -2.24
N TRP A 404 -6.29 4.11 -1.32
CA TRP A 404 -6.75 2.72 -1.34
C TRP A 404 -7.45 2.41 -2.69
N PRO A 405 -7.07 1.32 -3.37
CA PRO A 405 -7.68 0.95 -4.64
C PRO A 405 -9.14 0.52 -4.48
N THR A 406 -9.88 0.48 -5.58
CA THR A 406 -11.23 -0.12 -5.60
C THR A 406 -11.16 -1.61 -5.23
N GLY A 407 -12.15 -2.11 -4.51
CA GLY A 407 -12.21 -3.51 -4.09
C GLY A 407 -11.60 -3.78 -2.71
N THR A 408 -11.15 -2.75 -1.99
CA THR A 408 -10.63 -2.89 -0.61
C THR A 408 -11.69 -2.76 0.47
N ASP A 409 -12.92 -2.36 0.13
CA ASP A 409 -14.03 -2.29 1.08
C ASP A 409 -14.54 -3.69 1.46
N ALA A 410 -15.17 -3.79 2.62
CA ALA A 410 -15.64 -5.07 3.16
C ALA A 410 -16.57 -5.83 2.21
N ALA A 411 -17.46 -5.12 1.51
CA ALA A 411 -18.43 -5.73 0.61
C ALA A 411 -17.78 -6.35 -0.62
N SER A 412 -16.68 -5.77 -1.11
CA SER A 412 -15.93 -6.30 -2.25
C SER A 412 -15.03 -7.49 -1.90
N LEU A 413 -14.77 -7.71 -0.60
CA LEU A 413 -13.86 -8.74 -0.12
C LEU A 413 -14.57 -9.99 0.41
N GLN A 414 -15.90 -10.01 0.36
CA GLN A 414 -16.72 -11.14 0.80
C GLN A 414 -17.81 -11.45 -0.23
N ALA A 415 -18.15 -12.72 -0.37
CA ALA A 415 -19.22 -13.19 -1.22
C ALA A 415 -19.97 -14.33 -0.54
N GLU A 416 -21.22 -14.52 -0.92
CA GLU A 416 -22.11 -15.53 -0.37
C GLU A 416 -22.89 -16.18 -1.50
N VAL A 417 -23.01 -17.50 -1.45
CA VAL A 417 -23.83 -18.29 -2.35
C VAL A 417 -24.87 -18.99 -1.50
N ASP A 418 -26.15 -18.83 -1.86
CA ASP A 418 -27.26 -19.39 -1.09
C ASP A 418 -27.88 -20.59 -1.82
N GLN A 419 -28.34 -21.56 -1.03
CA GLN A 419 -29.26 -22.60 -1.46
C GLN A 419 -30.63 -22.37 -0.84
N THR A 420 -31.68 -22.56 -1.64
CA THR A 420 -33.04 -22.76 -1.14
C THR A 420 -33.64 -24.04 -1.70
N ILE A 421 -34.22 -24.86 -0.82
CA ILE A 421 -34.96 -26.08 -1.16
C ILE A 421 -36.43 -25.81 -0.89
N HIS A 422 -37.22 -25.78 -1.96
CA HIS A 422 -38.67 -25.65 -1.92
C HIS A 422 -39.36 -27.00 -1.77
N TYR A 423 -40.30 -27.10 -0.84
CA TYR A 423 -41.16 -28.27 -0.67
C TYR A 423 -42.58 -27.89 -1.05
N GLN A 424 -43.07 -28.40 -2.18
CA GLN A 424 -44.34 -28.00 -2.77
C GLN A 424 -45.23 -29.20 -3.06
N TYR A 425 -46.54 -29.01 -3.06
CA TYR A 425 -47.48 -29.97 -3.64
C TYR A 425 -47.51 -29.84 -5.16
N ALA A 426 -48.14 -30.81 -5.84
CA ALA A 426 -48.25 -30.80 -7.30
C ALA A 426 -48.97 -29.57 -7.89
N ASP A 427 -49.77 -28.86 -7.11
CA ASP A 427 -50.45 -27.61 -7.49
C ASP A 427 -49.60 -26.35 -7.28
N GLY A 428 -48.36 -26.49 -6.79
CA GLY A 428 -47.43 -25.42 -6.51
C GLY A 428 -47.60 -24.77 -5.13
N THR A 429 -48.58 -25.21 -4.32
CA THR A 429 -48.72 -24.72 -2.95
C THR A 429 -47.65 -25.30 -2.03
N THR A 430 -47.32 -24.59 -0.95
CA THR A 430 -46.29 -25.01 0.01
C THR A 430 -46.71 -26.28 0.75
N ALA A 431 -45.90 -27.33 0.64
CA ALA A 431 -46.08 -28.59 1.37
C ALA A 431 -45.37 -28.58 2.73
N ALA A 432 -44.17 -28.00 2.78
CA ALA A 432 -43.41 -27.78 4.00
C ALA A 432 -42.59 -26.48 3.90
N ALA A 433 -42.10 -25.99 5.04
CA ALA A 433 -41.23 -24.81 5.05
C ALA A 433 -39.94 -25.08 4.26
N ASN A 434 -39.48 -24.08 3.51
CA ASN A 434 -38.22 -24.18 2.78
C ASN A 434 -37.04 -24.44 3.73
N LYS A 435 -36.02 -25.13 3.24
CA LYS A 435 -34.70 -25.18 3.87
C LYS A 435 -33.74 -24.29 3.11
N THR A 436 -32.84 -23.64 3.83
CA THR A 436 -31.79 -22.81 3.25
C THR A 436 -30.43 -23.20 3.79
N ASP A 437 -29.39 -22.96 3.00
CA ASP A 437 -27.98 -23.14 3.38
C ASP A 437 -27.14 -22.07 2.68
N SER A 438 -25.99 -21.70 3.22
CA SER A 438 -25.16 -20.62 2.66
C SER A 438 -23.68 -20.95 2.78
N VAL A 439 -22.94 -20.70 1.71
CA VAL A 439 -21.47 -20.82 1.67
C VAL A 439 -20.85 -19.45 1.53
N HIS A 440 -19.89 -19.14 2.41
CA HIS A 440 -19.22 -17.85 2.47
C HIS A 440 -17.80 -17.91 1.90
N PHE A 441 -17.44 -16.92 1.11
CA PHE A 441 -16.10 -16.74 0.54
C PHE A 441 -15.50 -15.42 1.00
N ILE A 442 -14.18 -15.43 1.22
CA ILE A 442 -13.39 -14.24 1.57
C ILE A 442 -12.24 -14.05 0.58
N HIS A 443 -11.83 -12.80 0.38
CA HIS A 443 -10.73 -12.41 -0.49
C HIS A 443 -9.68 -11.64 0.32
N GLN A 444 -8.39 -11.97 0.11
CA GLN A 444 -7.28 -11.31 0.77
C GLN A 444 -6.25 -10.83 -0.25
N ILE A 445 -5.85 -9.57 -0.11
CA ILE A 445 -4.84 -8.92 -0.95
C ILE A 445 -3.80 -8.21 -0.07
N GLU A 446 -2.63 -7.93 -0.63
CA GLU A 446 -1.64 -7.02 -0.04
C GLU A 446 -1.45 -5.81 -0.94
N VAL A 447 -1.55 -4.62 -0.35
CA VAL A 447 -1.42 -3.33 -1.05
C VAL A 447 -0.12 -2.66 -0.64
N ASP A 448 0.62 -2.18 -1.63
CA ASP A 448 1.84 -1.41 -1.47
C ASP A 448 1.52 0.02 -1.05
N LYS A 449 2.10 0.46 0.07
CA LYS A 449 1.80 1.76 0.68
C LYS A 449 2.41 2.95 -0.05
N VAL A 450 3.38 2.74 -0.93
CA VAL A 450 4.10 3.79 -1.68
C VAL A 450 3.46 4.01 -3.05
N THR A 451 2.90 2.96 -3.65
CA THR A 451 2.35 3.00 -5.01
C THR A 451 0.83 2.88 -5.04
N GLY A 452 0.21 2.31 -4.00
CA GLY A 452 -1.21 1.96 -3.97
C GLY A 452 -1.58 0.74 -4.82
N ALA A 453 -0.59 0.05 -5.38
CA ALA A 453 -0.82 -1.14 -6.20
C ALA A 453 -1.07 -2.38 -5.34
N ILE A 454 -1.90 -3.29 -5.83
CA ILE A 454 -2.01 -4.64 -5.28
C ILE A 454 -0.75 -5.42 -5.69
N VAL A 455 0.05 -5.83 -4.71
CA VAL A 455 1.32 -6.55 -4.93
C VAL A 455 1.19 -8.05 -4.69
N LYS A 456 0.14 -8.48 -3.99
CA LYS A 456 -0.21 -9.88 -3.80
C LYS A 456 -1.72 -10.05 -3.74
N ASP A 457 -2.21 -11.13 -4.32
CA ASP A 457 -3.61 -11.53 -4.32
C ASP A 457 -3.67 -13.03 -4.02
N ASP A 458 -4.23 -13.39 -2.87
CA ASP A 458 -4.34 -14.78 -2.41
C ASP A 458 -5.58 -15.50 -3.00
N GLY A 459 -6.36 -14.82 -3.85
CA GLY A 459 -7.59 -15.31 -4.45
C GLY A 459 -8.74 -15.49 -3.45
N TRP A 460 -9.89 -15.89 -3.97
CA TRP A 460 -11.07 -16.21 -3.15
C TRP A 460 -10.89 -17.55 -2.43
N GLN A 461 -11.26 -17.59 -1.16
CA GLN A 461 -11.18 -18.77 -0.32
C GLN A 461 -12.51 -19.01 0.38
N ALA A 462 -13.00 -20.25 0.34
CA ALA A 462 -14.15 -20.69 1.11
C ALA A 462 -13.81 -20.67 2.60
N VAL A 463 -14.68 -20.05 3.41
CA VAL A 463 -14.55 -20.06 4.87
C VAL A 463 -14.66 -21.50 5.35
N ASN A 464 -13.75 -21.92 6.24
CA ASN A 464 -13.65 -23.30 6.74
C ASN A 464 -13.45 -24.39 5.66
N SER A 465 -13.05 -24.01 4.45
CA SER A 465 -12.94 -24.94 3.30
C SER A 465 -14.27 -25.62 2.92
N ASP A 466 -15.39 -24.96 3.19
CA ASP A 466 -16.72 -25.45 2.79
C ASP A 466 -17.09 -24.89 1.41
N ASP A 467 -17.12 -25.75 0.39
CA ASP A 467 -17.49 -25.43 -0.99
C ASP A 467 -18.69 -26.25 -1.47
N THR A 468 -19.55 -26.67 -0.53
CA THR A 468 -20.64 -27.61 -0.78
C THR A 468 -21.97 -27.20 -0.15
N PHE A 469 -23.06 -27.63 -0.77
CA PHE A 469 -24.35 -27.78 -0.10
C PHE A 469 -24.63 -29.26 0.11
N ASP A 470 -24.63 -29.69 1.36
CA ASP A 470 -24.95 -31.07 1.75
C ASP A 470 -26.42 -31.42 1.45
N SER A 471 -26.69 -32.70 1.19
CA SER A 471 -28.06 -33.17 0.99
C SER A 471 -28.90 -32.99 2.25
N LYS A 472 -30.16 -32.59 2.07
CA LYS A 472 -31.14 -32.41 3.13
C LYS A 472 -32.31 -33.35 2.90
N GLU A 473 -32.63 -34.16 3.89
CA GLU A 473 -33.79 -35.05 3.88
C GLU A 473 -35.10 -34.28 3.70
N SER A 474 -35.99 -34.85 2.87
CA SER A 474 -37.34 -34.35 2.64
C SER A 474 -38.23 -34.61 3.84
N PRO A 475 -38.99 -33.62 4.33
CA PRO A 475 -39.97 -33.82 5.40
C PRO A 475 -40.96 -34.95 5.08
N VAL A 476 -41.31 -35.76 6.08
CA VAL A 476 -42.38 -36.75 5.92
C VAL A 476 -43.73 -36.03 6.07
N ILE A 477 -44.60 -36.16 5.07
CA ILE A 477 -45.94 -35.59 5.07
C ILE A 477 -46.93 -36.74 4.91
N THR A 478 -47.78 -36.97 5.92
CA THR A 478 -48.77 -38.07 5.93
C THR A 478 -49.64 -38.02 4.68
N GLY A 479 -49.79 -39.16 4.00
CA GLY A 479 -50.59 -39.27 2.77
C GLY A 479 -49.94 -38.69 1.52
N TYR A 480 -48.66 -38.31 1.56
CA TYR A 480 -47.92 -37.80 0.41
C TYR A 480 -46.53 -38.44 0.31
N THR A 481 -46.05 -38.61 -0.92
CA THR A 481 -44.71 -39.07 -1.23
C THR A 481 -43.94 -37.99 -2.00
N PRO A 482 -42.74 -37.57 -1.56
CA PRO A 482 -41.93 -36.64 -2.33
C PRO A 482 -41.32 -37.33 -3.55
N ASN A 483 -41.14 -36.59 -4.64
CA ASN A 483 -40.46 -37.08 -5.84
C ASN A 483 -38.97 -37.41 -5.60
N GLN A 484 -38.35 -36.78 -4.60
CA GLN A 484 -36.98 -37.02 -4.14
C GLN A 484 -36.96 -37.17 -2.62
N ALA A 485 -36.32 -38.23 -2.11
CA ALA A 485 -36.21 -38.46 -0.66
C ALA A 485 -35.34 -37.42 0.05
N GLN A 486 -34.40 -36.80 -0.68
CA GLN A 486 -33.49 -35.77 -0.20
C GLN A 486 -33.12 -34.83 -1.35
N SER A 487 -32.67 -33.62 -1.02
CA SER A 487 -32.11 -32.68 -2.00
C SER A 487 -30.79 -33.19 -2.60
N GLU A 488 -30.44 -32.67 -3.77
CA GLU A 488 -29.18 -32.98 -4.44
C GLU A 488 -28.01 -32.25 -3.76
N VAL A 489 -26.87 -32.92 -3.65
CA VAL A 489 -25.60 -32.31 -3.21
C VAL A 489 -25.09 -31.39 -4.30
N VAL A 490 -24.68 -30.18 -3.94
CA VAL A 490 -23.97 -29.25 -4.83
C VAL A 490 -22.53 -29.13 -4.33
N SER A 491 -21.55 -29.21 -5.21
CA SER A 491 -20.13 -29.19 -4.83
C SER A 491 -19.30 -28.36 -5.82
N GLY A 492 -18.12 -27.94 -5.37
CA GLY A 492 -17.23 -27.10 -6.17
C GLY A 492 -17.75 -25.68 -6.33
N LEU A 493 -18.43 -25.16 -5.30
CA LEU A 493 -18.88 -23.78 -5.27
C LEU A 493 -17.67 -22.83 -5.25
N VAL A 494 -17.76 -21.80 -6.07
CA VAL A 494 -16.85 -20.65 -6.08
C VAL A 494 -17.63 -19.38 -5.76
N HIS A 495 -16.91 -18.31 -5.40
CA HIS A 495 -17.49 -17.03 -4.94
C HIS A 495 -18.55 -16.39 -5.84
N ASP A 496 -18.51 -16.66 -7.15
CA ASP A 496 -19.43 -16.13 -8.17
C ASP A 496 -20.42 -17.18 -8.69
N SER A 497 -20.55 -18.31 -7.99
CA SER A 497 -21.58 -19.31 -8.32
C SER A 497 -22.96 -18.69 -8.15
N PRO A 498 -23.91 -18.99 -9.06
CA PRO A 498 -25.30 -18.57 -8.86
C PRO A 498 -25.91 -19.28 -7.66
N ASN A 499 -26.86 -18.62 -7.00
CA ASN A 499 -27.68 -19.25 -5.96
C ASN A 499 -28.37 -20.52 -6.51
N ASN A 500 -28.43 -21.54 -5.66
CA ASN A 500 -29.00 -22.84 -5.99
C ASN A 500 -30.45 -22.94 -5.53
N GLU A 501 -31.35 -23.27 -6.45
CA GLU A 501 -32.77 -23.49 -6.15
C GLU A 501 -33.14 -24.93 -6.50
N GLN A 502 -33.71 -25.65 -5.55
CA GLN A 502 -34.23 -27.01 -5.76
C GLN A 502 -35.68 -27.10 -5.34
N THR A 503 -36.49 -27.86 -6.08
CA THR A 503 -37.92 -28.06 -5.75
C THR A 503 -38.24 -29.54 -5.65
N ILE A 504 -38.73 -29.93 -4.47
CA ILE A 504 -39.20 -31.27 -4.14
C ILE A 504 -40.73 -31.25 -4.11
N ILE A 505 -41.34 -32.06 -4.97
CA ILE A 505 -42.78 -32.10 -5.21
C ILE A 505 -43.39 -33.30 -4.49
N TYR A 506 -44.37 -33.03 -3.63
CA TYR A 506 -45.17 -34.03 -2.92
C TYR A 506 -46.40 -34.40 -3.73
N THR A 507 -46.51 -35.69 -4.03
CA THR A 507 -47.67 -36.27 -4.71
C THR A 507 -48.51 -37.02 -3.69
N ALA A 508 -49.83 -36.80 -3.73
CA ALA A 508 -50.77 -37.53 -2.86
C ALA A 508 -50.65 -39.04 -3.11
N ASN A 509 -50.71 -39.83 -2.04
CA ASN A 509 -50.68 -41.28 -2.12
C ASN A 509 -52.02 -41.80 -2.67
N PRO A 510 -52.01 -42.86 -3.47
CA PRO A 510 -53.24 -43.54 -3.87
C PRO A 510 -53.80 -44.35 -2.69
N GLU A 511 -55.02 -44.03 -2.29
CA GLU A 511 -55.78 -44.68 -1.23
C GLU A 511 -56.88 -45.58 -1.78
N LYS A 512 -57.38 -46.49 -0.94
CA LYS A 512 -58.36 -47.51 -1.31
C LYS A 512 -59.58 -47.51 -0.41
N ALA A 513 -60.71 -47.87 -1.00
CA ALA A 513 -61.93 -48.20 -0.26
C ALA A 513 -62.60 -49.41 -0.90
N GLN A 514 -63.47 -50.08 -0.17
CA GLN A 514 -64.20 -51.24 -0.66
C GLN A 514 -65.66 -51.16 -0.21
N VAL A 515 -66.57 -51.49 -1.14
CA VAL A 515 -68.01 -51.56 -0.90
C VAL A 515 -68.47 -53.00 -1.07
N THR A 516 -69.02 -53.58 -0.01
CA THR A 516 -69.46 -54.98 0.01
C THR A 516 -70.98 -55.04 0.13
N TYR A 517 -71.60 -55.78 -0.77
CA TYR A 517 -73.05 -55.95 -0.85
C TYR A 517 -73.42 -57.31 -0.24
N PHE A 518 -74.23 -57.33 0.81
CA PHE A 518 -74.60 -58.54 1.54
C PHE A 518 -76.06 -58.93 1.29
N ASP A 519 -76.29 -60.24 1.20
CA ASP A 519 -77.61 -60.84 1.36
C ASP A 519 -77.72 -61.41 2.78
N ASP A 520 -78.41 -60.69 3.64
CA ASP A 520 -78.63 -61.08 5.04
C ASP A 520 -79.59 -62.28 5.16
N THR A 521 -80.34 -62.62 4.11
CA THR A 521 -81.25 -63.78 4.11
C THR A 521 -80.48 -65.08 3.98
N THR A 522 -79.40 -65.08 3.20
CA THR A 522 -78.57 -66.27 2.95
C THR A 522 -77.21 -66.21 3.63
N GLY A 523 -76.80 -65.05 4.13
CA GLY A 523 -75.47 -64.78 4.68
C GLY A 523 -74.37 -64.69 3.61
N GLN A 524 -74.72 -64.54 2.33
CA GLN A 524 -73.76 -64.50 1.23
C GLN A 524 -73.38 -63.06 0.84
N ILE A 525 -72.15 -62.89 0.36
CA ILE A 525 -71.72 -61.67 -0.33
C ILE A 525 -72.27 -61.74 -1.77
N LEU A 526 -73.02 -60.71 -2.15
CA LEU A 526 -73.58 -60.58 -3.49
C LEU A 526 -72.51 -60.06 -4.47
N SER A 527 -71.78 -59.02 -4.08
CA SER A 527 -70.70 -58.42 -4.87
C SER A 527 -69.81 -57.53 -4.01
N GLU A 528 -68.58 -57.33 -4.45
CA GLU A 528 -67.64 -56.35 -3.90
C GLU A 528 -67.26 -55.34 -4.98
N THR A 529 -66.99 -54.10 -4.59
CA THR A 529 -66.45 -53.05 -5.46
C THR A 529 -65.24 -52.40 -4.80
N ASP A 530 -64.07 -52.55 -5.42
CA ASP A 530 -62.86 -51.84 -5.01
C ASP A 530 -62.83 -50.43 -5.63
N LEU A 531 -62.55 -49.44 -4.79
CA LEU A 531 -62.45 -48.04 -5.15
C LEU A 531 -61.04 -47.53 -4.85
N THR A 532 -60.60 -46.57 -5.65
CA THR A 532 -59.31 -45.89 -5.46
C THR A 532 -59.50 -44.39 -5.57
N GLY A 533 -58.85 -43.64 -4.70
CA GLY A 533 -58.79 -42.18 -4.74
C GLY A 533 -57.41 -41.67 -4.35
N GLN A 534 -57.15 -40.38 -4.56
CA GLN A 534 -55.94 -39.75 -4.02
C GLN A 534 -56.20 -39.33 -2.57
N TYR A 535 -55.18 -39.38 -1.71
CA TYR A 535 -55.28 -38.91 -0.34
C TYR A 535 -55.82 -37.46 -0.28
N GLY A 536 -56.78 -37.21 0.61
CA GLY A 536 -57.55 -35.96 0.73
C GLY A 536 -58.64 -35.76 -0.33
N GLY A 537 -58.74 -36.62 -1.35
CA GLY A 537 -59.73 -36.54 -2.42
C GLY A 537 -61.06 -37.22 -2.10
N THR A 538 -62.00 -37.10 -3.03
CA THR A 538 -63.31 -37.79 -2.99
C THR A 538 -63.61 -38.48 -4.32
N ASP A 539 -64.18 -39.68 -4.28
CA ASP A 539 -64.63 -40.37 -5.49
C ASP A 539 -66.07 -40.01 -5.92
N ASN A 540 -66.41 -40.36 -7.16
CA ASN A 540 -67.73 -40.18 -7.74
C ASN A 540 -68.61 -41.45 -7.67
N TYR A 541 -68.17 -42.51 -6.99
CA TYR A 541 -68.91 -43.77 -6.93
C TYR A 541 -70.17 -43.62 -6.06
N ARG A 542 -71.28 -44.23 -6.47
CA ARG A 542 -72.54 -44.23 -5.73
C ARG A 542 -73.20 -45.61 -5.78
N THR A 543 -73.70 -46.06 -4.63
CA THR A 543 -74.36 -47.36 -4.45
C THR A 543 -75.72 -47.46 -5.15
N SER A 544 -76.38 -46.34 -5.43
CA SER A 544 -77.75 -46.26 -5.96
C SER A 544 -77.97 -47.07 -7.24
N GLY A 545 -76.97 -47.12 -8.14
CA GLY A 545 -77.05 -47.92 -9.36
C GLY A 545 -77.15 -49.43 -9.08
N GLN A 546 -76.29 -49.92 -8.18
CA GLN A 546 -76.24 -51.34 -7.81
C GLN A 546 -77.40 -51.73 -6.88
N ILE A 547 -77.82 -50.84 -5.97
CA ILE A 547 -79.03 -51.02 -5.15
C ILE A 547 -80.26 -51.23 -6.06
N ASN A 548 -80.49 -50.33 -7.01
CA ASN A 548 -81.60 -50.45 -7.97
C ASN A 548 -81.54 -51.76 -8.78
N ALA A 549 -80.34 -52.26 -9.08
CA ALA A 549 -80.15 -53.51 -9.80
C ALA A 549 -80.53 -54.73 -8.95
N TYR A 550 -80.21 -54.75 -7.65
CA TYR A 550 -80.62 -55.80 -6.73
C TYR A 550 -82.12 -55.73 -6.40
N GLU A 551 -82.69 -54.54 -6.24
CA GLU A 551 -84.13 -54.38 -6.03
C GLU A 551 -84.94 -54.93 -7.20
N LYS A 552 -84.52 -54.67 -8.45
CA LYS A 552 -85.12 -55.28 -9.66
C LYS A 552 -85.02 -56.80 -9.69
N GLN A 553 -84.03 -57.38 -9.01
CA GLN A 553 -83.85 -58.83 -8.89
C GLN A 553 -84.68 -59.45 -7.75
N GLY A 554 -85.44 -58.62 -7.02
CA GLY A 554 -86.30 -59.05 -5.92
C GLY A 554 -85.64 -58.97 -4.54
N TYR A 555 -84.53 -58.26 -4.38
CA TYR A 555 -83.99 -57.91 -3.06
C TYR A 555 -84.70 -56.66 -2.52
N GLN A 556 -84.67 -56.44 -1.20
CA GLN A 556 -85.10 -55.22 -0.53
C GLN A 556 -83.93 -54.66 0.26
N LEU A 557 -83.63 -53.37 0.09
CA LEU A 557 -82.56 -52.69 0.82
C LEU A 557 -82.91 -52.60 2.32
N ILE A 558 -81.96 -52.97 3.17
CA ILE A 558 -82.04 -52.82 4.63
C ILE A 558 -81.23 -51.63 5.10
N SER A 559 -79.96 -51.56 4.70
CA SER A 559 -79.07 -50.46 5.06
C SER A 559 -78.02 -50.21 4.00
N ASP A 560 -77.59 -48.96 3.92
CA ASP A 560 -76.47 -48.51 3.09
C ASP A 560 -75.65 -47.55 3.97
N ASP A 561 -74.47 -47.99 4.40
CA ASP A 561 -73.55 -47.15 5.17
C ASP A 561 -72.58 -46.36 4.27
N TYR A 562 -72.71 -46.46 2.94
CA TYR A 562 -71.86 -45.75 2.01
C TYR A 562 -72.15 -44.23 2.04
N PRO A 563 -71.11 -43.36 2.02
CA PRO A 563 -71.32 -41.92 2.10
C PRO A 563 -72.04 -41.37 0.86
N THR A 564 -73.07 -40.54 1.08
CA THR A 564 -73.89 -39.95 0.00
C THR A 564 -73.09 -39.08 -0.97
N ASN A 565 -71.98 -38.50 -0.52
CA ASN A 565 -71.08 -37.67 -1.31
C ASN A 565 -69.83 -38.40 -1.84
N GLY A 566 -69.74 -39.72 -1.65
CA GLY A 566 -68.55 -40.52 -1.99
C GLY A 566 -67.54 -40.60 -0.84
N VAL A 567 -66.58 -41.51 -0.95
CA VAL A 567 -65.56 -41.70 0.09
C VAL A 567 -64.60 -40.52 0.10
N VAL A 568 -64.34 -39.94 1.27
CA VAL A 568 -63.21 -39.03 1.47
C VAL A 568 -62.00 -39.86 1.91
N TYR A 569 -60.92 -39.81 1.15
CA TYR A 569 -59.71 -40.61 1.39
C TYR A 569 -58.75 -39.89 2.35
N ASP A 570 -59.14 -39.72 3.61
CA ASP A 570 -58.42 -38.93 4.63
C ASP A 570 -57.53 -39.74 5.59
N GLN A 571 -57.31 -41.03 5.32
CA GLN A 571 -56.49 -41.92 6.15
C GLN A 571 -55.47 -42.64 5.27
N ASP A 572 -54.18 -42.42 5.55
CA ASP A 572 -53.06 -42.92 4.76
C ASP A 572 -52.88 -44.43 4.97
N GLY A 573 -52.90 -45.20 3.88
CA GLY A 573 -52.72 -46.64 3.89
C GLY A 573 -53.87 -47.45 4.49
N VAL A 574 -55.02 -46.83 4.77
CA VAL A 574 -56.19 -47.51 5.35
C VAL A 574 -57.22 -47.80 4.27
N VAL A 575 -57.55 -49.09 4.09
CA VAL A 575 -58.68 -49.49 3.23
C VAL A 575 -59.99 -49.23 3.98
N LYS A 576 -60.74 -48.21 3.57
CA LYS A 576 -62.07 -47.92 4.14
C LYS A 576 -63.09 -48.94 3.65
N GLN A 577 -63.93 -49.42 4.57
CA GLN A 577 -64.90 -50.48 4.31
C GLN A 577 -66.32 -49.95 4.48
N TYR A 578 -67.19 -50.25 3.51
CA TYR A 578 -68.60 -49.87 3.50
C TYR A 578 -69.46 -51.06 3.12
N ASN A 579 -70.59 -51.24 3.79
CA ASN A 579 -71.48 -52.38 3.66
C ASN A 579 -72.90 -51.92 3.26
N VAL A 580 -73.44 -52.59 2.25
CA VAL A 580 -74.83 -52.42 1.80
C VAL A 580 -75.57 -53.74 1.99
N HIS A 581 -76.62 -53.73 2.80
CA HIS A 581 -77.32 -54.93 3.21
C HIS A 581 -78.68 -55.05 2.55
N PHE A 582 -79.00 -56.26 2.08
CA PHE A 582 -80.27 -56.61 1.45
C PHE A 582 -80.87 -57.85 2.07
N VAL A 583 -82.20 -57.97 1.98
CA VAL A 583 -82.93 -59.21 2.20
C VAL A 583 -83.72 -59.62 0.96
N HIS A 584 -84.15 -60.86 0.87
CA HIS A 584 -85.08 -61.29 -0.17
C HIS A 584 -86.44 -60.63 0.03
N GLY A 585 -86.96 -59.97 -1.00
CA GLY A 585 -88.32 -59.50 -1.06
C GLY A 585 -89.29 -60.68 -1.03
N VAL A 586 -90.29 -60.60 -0.14
CA VAL A 586 -91.33 -61.61 -0.01
C VAL A 586 -92.65 -61.08 -0.57
N THR A 587 -93.30 -61.86 -1.42
CA THR A 587 -94.69 -61.61 -1.83
C THR A 587 -95.58 -62.54 -1.03
N PRO A 588 -96.42 -62.03 -0.11
CA PRO A 588 -97.34 -62.89 0.63
C PRO A 588 -98.34 -63.52 -0.33
N VAL A 589 -98.47 -64.85 -0.27
CA VAL A 589 -99.47 -65.62 -1.02
C VAL A 589 -100.55 -66.02 -0.04
N ASN A 590 -101.76 -65.50 -0.22
CA ASN A 590 -102.92 -65.80 0.61
C ASN A 590 -104.14 -66.16 -0.28
N PRO A 591 -105.24 -66.68 0.30
CA PRO A 591 -106.42 -67.07 -0.47
C PRO A 591 -107.04 -65.93 -1.28
N ASP A 592 -106.85 -64.68 -0.85
CA ASP A 592 -107.43 -63.48 -1.47
C ASP A 592 -106.55 -62.90 -2.60
N GLN A 593 -105.29 -63.33 -2.69
CA GLN A 593 -104.32 -62.97 -3.72
C GLN A 593 -103.52 -64.22 -4.18
N PRO A 594 -104.18 -65.19 -4.84
CA PRO A 594 -103.55 -66.43 -5.26
C PRO A 594 -102.53 -66.21 -6.38
N GLN A 595 -101.41 -66.94 -6.33
CA GLN A 595 -100.39 -66.97 -7.38
C GLN A 595 -100.44 -68.32 -8.10
N GLU A 596 -100.29 -68.33 -9.44
CA GLU A 596 -100.30 -69.58 -10.22
C GLU A 596 -98.97 -70.35 -10.07
N PRO A 597 -99.00 -71.63 -9.67
CA PRO A 597 -97.80 -72.46 -9.58
C PRO A 597 -97.04 -72.54 -10.91
N GLY A 598 -95.72 -72.32 -10.88
CA GLY A 598 -94.86 -72.38 -12.07
C GLY A 598 -94.70 -71.08 -12.86
N THR A 599 -95.44 -70.02 -12.52
CA THR A 599 -95.23 -68.67 -13.06
C THR A 599 -94.01 -67.99 -12.40
N PRO A 600 -93.25 -67.14 -13.13
CA PRO A 600 -92.11 -66.43 -12.55
C PRO A 600 -92.58 -65.38 -11.52
N ILE A 601 -91.97 -65.37 -10.33
CA ILE A 601 -92.31 -64.43 -9.24
C ILE A 601 -91.92 -62.98 -9.62
N ASN A 602 -90.96 -62.81 -10.54
CA ASN A 602 -90.58 -61.52 -11.12
C ASN A 602 -90.20 -61.70 -12.61
N PRO A 603 -90.99 -61.18 -13.57
CA PRO A 603 -90.81 -61.49 -15.00
C PRO A 603 -89.55 -60.89 -15.64
N ASN A 604 -88.89 -59.92 -14.99
CA ASN A 604 -87.75 -59.18 -15.54
C ASN A 604 -86.37 -59.65 -15.06
N ARG A 605 -86.27 -60.78 -14.34
CA ARG A 605 -85.00 -61.37 -13.87
C ARG A 605 -84.43 -62.37 -14.91
N PRO A 606 -83.11 -62.40 -15.18
CA PRO A 606 -82.52 -63.33 -16.16
C PRO A 606 -82.65 -64.81 -15.75
N ASN A 607 -82.58 -65.10 -14.45
CA ASN A 607 -82.85 -66.43 -13.90
C ASN A 607 -84.25 -66.47 -13.28
N LYS A 608 -85.20 -67.07 -14.00
CA LYS A 608 -86.61 -67.18 -13.61
C LYS A 608 -86.78 -68.18 -12.45
N LEU A 609 -86.74 -67.70 -11.21
CA LEU A 609 -87.22 -68.46 -10.05
C LEU A 609 -88.75 -68.61 -10.14
N LYS A 610 -89.25 -69.84 -10.03
CA LYS A 610 -90.68 -70.19 -10.12
C LYS A 610 -91.27 -70.42 -8.73
N VAL A 611 -92.56 -70.14 -8.56
CA VAL A 611 -93.31 -70.49 -7.35
C VAL A 611 -93.21 -72.00 -7.09
N THR A 612 -92.54 -72.40 -6.00
CA THR A 612 -92.53 -73.78 -5.50
C THR A 612 -93.77 -74.06 -4.66
N LYS A 613 -94.30 -75.29 -4.77
CA LYS A 613 -95.52 -75.74 -4.07
C LYS A 613 -95.37 -75.55 -2.56
N VAL A 614 -96.36 -74.91 -1.92
CA VAL A 614 -96.44 -74.76 -0.46
C VAL A 614 -96.42 -76.16 0.18
N PRO A 615 -95.54 -76.45 1.16
CA PRO A 615 -95.59 -77.72 1.89
C PRO A 615 -96.84 -77.79 2.78
N GLU A 616 -97.64 -78.85 2.61
CA GLU A 616 -98.78 -79.18 3.48
C GLU A 616 -98.29 -79.74 4.83
N ASN A 617 -97.75 -78.87 5.70
CA ASN A 617 -97.90 -78.98 7.17
C ASN A 617 -97.07 -77.90 7.87
N LEU A 618 -97.74 -76.84 8.33
CA LEU A 618 -97.29 -76.07 9.48
C LEU A 618 -98.51 -75.88 10.41
N SER A 619 -98.64 -76.77 11.39
CA SER A 619 -99.49 -76.55 12.56
C SER A 619 -98.78 -75.59 13.52
N PRO A 620 -99.49 -74.68 14.20
CA PRO A 620 -98.87 -73.71 15.10
C PRO A 620 -98.39 -74.42 16.37
N THR A 621 -97.12 -74.19 16.74
CA THR A 621 -96.64 -74.55 18.09
C THR A 621 -96.20 -73.28 18.78
N GLU A 622 -96.84 -72.99 19.91
CA GLU A 622 -96.59 -71.84 20.76
C GLU A 622 -95.30 -71.97 21.58
N SER A 623 -94.67 -70.81 21.76
CA SER A 623 -94.01 -70.33 22.99
C SER A 623 -92.63 -70.87 23.38
N LYS A 624 -91.62 -69.98 23.27
CA LYS A 624 -90.80 -69.60 24.43
C LYS A 624 -90.11 -68.25 24.22
N ILE A 625 -90.49 -67.29 25.07
CA ILE A 625 -89.79 -66.02 25.28
C ILE A 625 -88.84 -66.21 26.47
N LEU A 626 -87.68 -65.52 26.40
CA LEU A 626 -86.70 -65.14 27.43
C LEU A 626 -85.60 -66.17 27.81
N PRO A 627 -84.42 -65.72 28.30
CA PRO A 627 -83.71 -64.43 28.09
C PRO A 627 -82.18 -64.58 27.89
N HIS A 628 -81.49 -63.51 27.49
CA HIS A 628 -80.07 -63.23 27.84
C HIS A 628 -79.81 -61.77 27.43
N ASP A 629 -79.90 -60.76 28.29
CA ASP A 629 -79.13 -60.44 29.50
C ASP A 629 -77.60 -60.49 29.34
N LYS A 630 -77.05 -59.27 29.37
CA LYS A 630 -75.75 -58.80 29.84
C LYS A 630 -74.46 -59.20 29.11
N SER A 631 -73.81 -58.12 28.68
CA SER A 631 -72.38 -57.85 28.62
C SER A 631 -71.49 -58.79 29.45
N PRO A 632 -70.27 -59.11 28.97
CA PRO A 632 -69.15 -59.30 29.86
C PRO A 632 -68.57 -57.93 30.22
N LYS A 633 -68.76 -57.51 31.47
CA LYS A 633 -67.67 -56.84 32.20
C LYS A 633 -66.59 -57.90 32.43
N ILE A 634 -65.33 -57.58 32.13
CA ILE A 634 -64.22 -58.08 32.93
C ILE A 634 -63.68 -56.91 33.74
N ILE A 635 -63.68 -57.14 35.06
CA ILE A 635 -63.12 -56.32 36.12
C ILE A 635 -61.67 -56.79 36.35
N ALA A 636 -60.79 -55.79 36.51
CA ALA A 636 -59.60 -55.67 37.36
C ALA A 636 -58.88 -56.90 37.95
N ALA A 637 -57.55 -56.88 37.83
CA ALA A 637 -56.58 -56.87 38.93
C ALA A 637 -55.25 -56.32 38.37
N VAL A 638 -54.70 -55.17 38.77
CA VAL A 638 -54.11 -54.75 40.07
C VAL A 638 -52.73 -55.36 40.35
N LYS A 639 -51.80 -54.44 40.67
CA LYS A 639 -50.46 -54.53 41.30
C LYS A 639 -49.29 -54.88 40.38
N ASP A 640 -48.39 -53.91 40.16
CA ASP A 640 -47.25 -53.53 41.02
C ASP A 640 -46.29 -54.70 41.27
N SER A 641 -45.09 -54.61 40.71
CA SER A 641 -43.86 -54.45 41.50
C SER A 641 -42.63 -54.52 40.59
N ASP A 642 -41.88 -53.42 40.62
CA ASP A 642 -40.45 -53.36 40.90
C ASP A 642 -39.48 -54.42 40.37
N GLN A 643 -38.51 -53.85 39.63
CA GLN A 643 -37.07 -53.97 39.85
C GLN A 643 -36.29 -55.22 39.40
N LEU A 644 -35.25 -54.87 38.61
CA LEU A 644 -33.85 -55.32 38.68
C LEU A 644 -33.56 -56.82 38.64
N GLU A 645 -32.81 -57.23 37.62
CA GLU A 645 -31.38 -57.51 37.80
C GLU A 645 -30.64 -57.63 36.45
N LEU A 646 -29.58 -56.81 36.31
CA LEU A 646 -28.32 -57.14 35.64
C LEU A 646 -27.53 -58.06 36.60
N PRO A 647 -26.49 -58.87 36.21
CA PRO A 647 -25.31 -58.32 35.52
C PRO A 647 -24.40 -59.26 34.68
N GLN A 648 -23.55 -58.60 33.88
CA GLN A 648 -22.10 -58.81 33.63
C GLN A 648 -21.57 -60.18 33.13
N THR A 649 -20.58 -60.22 32.25
CA THR A 649 -19.15 -59.82 32.43
C THR A 649 -18.49 -59.62 31.04
N GLY A 650 -17.58 -58.68 30.77
CA GLY A 650 -16.24 -58.49 31.37
C GLY A 650 -15.24 -59.40 30.62
N ILE A 651 -14.16 -58.94 29.99
CA ILE A 651 -12.98 -58.29 30.59
C ILE A 651 -12.14 -57.55 29.52
N LYS A 652 -11.59 -56.41 29.93
CA LYS A 652 -10.51 -55.63 29.31
C LYS A 652 -9.15 -56.21 29.72
N ASP A 653 -8.13 -56.03 28.90
CA ASP A 653 -6.83 -55.64 29.46
C ASP A 653 -6.13 -54.57 28.61
N ARG A 654 -5.48 -53.66 29.32
CA ARG A 654 -4.84 -52.43 28.88
C ARG A 654 -3.44 -52.46 29.48
N GLN A 655 -2.39 -52.20 28.70
CA GLN A 655 -1.14 -51.72 29.28
C GLN A 655 -0.37 -50.82 28.31
N ASP A 656 -0.18 -49.58 28.76
CA ASP A 656 0.84 -48.63 28.34
C ASP A 656 2.26 -49.22 28.45
N ASN A 657 3.17 -48.84 27.55
CA ASN A 657 4.29 -47.95 27.90
C ASN A 657 5.33 -47.76 26.77
N THR A 658 5.50 -46.48 26.42
CA THR A 658 6.78 -45.75 26.25
C THR A 658 7.88 -46.18 25.25
N LYS A 659 8.23 -45.18 24.43
CA LYS A 659 9.58 -44.60 24.20
C LYS A 659 10.55 -45.26 23.19
N LYS A 660 10.89 -44.41 22.21
CA LYS A 660 12.24 -43.89 21.83
C LYS A 660 12.82 -44.32 20.45
N LYS A 661 12.90 -43.27 19.61
CA LYS A 661 14.11 -42.66 18.99
C LYS A 661 14.75 -43.24 17.71
N ASN A 662 15.01 -42.26 16.83
CA ASN A 662 16.03 -42.12 15.79
C ASN A 662 15.71 -42.85 14.47
N ILE A 663 15.66 -42.16 13.32
CA ILE A 663 16.80 -41.78 12.45
C ILE A 663 16.31 -40.61 11.55
N SER A 664 16.82 -39.38 11.67
CA SER A 664 17.88 -38.77 10.82
C SER A 664 17.68 -38.92 9.31
N PHE A 665 17.43 -37.84 8.57
CA PHE A 665 18.33 -37.39 7.49
C PHE A 665 17.99 -35.96 7.03
N LEU A 666 18.92 -35.07 7.36
CA LEU A 666 19.11 -33.74 6.82
C LEU A 666 20.00 -33.92 5.58
N THR A 667 19.65 -33.34 4.43
CA THR A 667 20.63 -33.11 3.38
C THR A 667 20.35 -31.80 2.66
N VAL A 668 21.24 -30.85 2.94
CA VAL A 668 21.56 -29.65 2.17
C VAL A 668 22.18 -30.09 0.84
N LEU A 669 21.84 -29.43 -0.27
CA LEU A 669 22.80 -29.25 -1.37
C LEU A 669 22.57 -27.93 -2.09
N SER A 670 23.64 -27.15 -2.11
CA SER A 670 23.79 -25.85 -2.75
C SER A 670 24.50 -25.98 -4.10
N ILE A 671 24.28 -24.98 -4.96
CA ILE A 671 25.11 -24.50 -6.09
C ILE A 671 24.96 -25.22 -7.45
N LEU A 672 24.47 -24.46 -8.45
CA LEU A 672 25.23 -24.25 -9.68
C LEU A 672 24.88 -22.92 -10.38
N LEU A 673 25.92 -22.12 -10.62
CA LEU A 673 26.00 -21.01 -11.58
C LEU A 673 25.78 -21.54 -13.00
N GLY A 674 25.15 -20.73 -13.86
CA GLY A 674 25.06 -20.99 -15.30
C GLY A 674 24.49 -19.83 -16.11
N LEU A 675 25.39 -19.08 -16.73
CA LEU A 675 25.20 -18.02 -17.74
C LEU A 675 24.18 -18.33 -18.85
N LEU A 676 23.48 -17.29 -19.33
CA LEU A 676 23.02 -16.98 -20.71
C LEU A 676 22.16 -15.69 -20.58
N GLY A 677 22.40 -14.54 -21.21
CA GLY A 677 22.92 -14.30 -22.55
C GLY A 677 21.75 -13.95 -23.50
N PHE A 678 21.13 -12.77 -23.38
CA PHE A 678 20.31 -12.20 -24.47
C PHE A 678 20.39 -10.68 -24.49
N GLY A 679 21.21 -10.16 -25.40
CA GLY A 679 21.05 -8.81 -25.91
C GLY A 679 19.86 -8.76 -26.87
N LYS A 680 18.96 -7.80 -26.66
CA LYS A 680 18.03 -7.34 -27.68
C LYS A 680 18.21 -5.84 -27.89
N LYS A 681 18.93 -5.49 -28.95
CA LYS A 681 18.77 -4.24 -29.70
C LYS A 681 17.32 -4.15 -30.16
N LYS A 682 16.64 -3.04 -29.87
CA LYS A 682 15.50 -2.57 -30.67
C LYS A 682 15.84 -1.19 -31.21
N ASN A 683 16.01 -1.15 -32.53
CA ASN A 683 15.90 0.08 -33.31
C ASN A 683 14.50 0.65 -33.12
N PHE A 684 14.39 1.98 -33.00
CA PHE A 684 13.20 2.69 -33.43
C PHE A 684 13.64 3.79 -34.37
N ASP A 685 13.15 3.68 -35.60
CA ASP A 685 13.29 4.62 -36.68
C ASP A 685 12.53 5.93 -36.38
N ASP A 686 13.13 7.00 -36.92
CA ASP A 686 12.51 8.20 -37.46
C ASP A 686 11.01 8.09 -37.78
N ARG A 687 10.23 9.08 -37.31
CA ARG A 687 9.24 9.75 -38.16
C ARG A 687 9.12 11.23 -37.82
N ASN A 688 9.42 12.03 -38.84
CA ASN A 688 8.87 13.36 -39.07
C ASN A 688 7.34 13.37 -38.93
N ASN A 689 6.81 14.28 -38.10
CA ASN A 689 5.88 15.34 -38.52
C ASN A 689 5.71 16.37 -37.41
#